data_AF-A0A2J8QWF1-F1
#
_entry.id   AF-A0A2J8QWF1-F1
#
_cell.length_a   1.000
_cell.length_b   1.000
_cell.length_c   1.000
_cell.angle_alpha   90.00
_cell.angle_beta   90.00
_cell.angle_gamma   90.00
#
_symmetry.space_group_name_H-M   'P 1'
#
loop_
_entity.id
_entity.type
_entity.pdbx_description
1 polymer ?
#
loop_
_entity_poly.entity_id
_entity_poly.type
_entity_poly.pdbx_seq_one_letter_code
_entity_poly.pdbx_strand_id
1 'polypeptide(L)'
;KMMKDNNLVRHLDACETMGNATAICSDKTGTLTMNRMTVVQAYIGGIHYRQIPSPDVFLPKVLDLIVNGISINSAYTSKILPPEKEGGLPRQVGNKTECALLGFVTDLKQDYQAVRNEVPEEKLYKVYTFNSVRKSMSTVIRNPNGGFRMYSKGASEIILRKCNRILDRKGEAVPFKNKDRDDMVRTVIEPMACDGLRTICIAYRDFDDTEPSWDNENEILTELTCIAVVGIEDPVRPEVPDAIAKCKQAGITVRMVTGDNINTARAIATKCGILTPGDDFLCLEGKEFNRLIRNEKGEVEQEKLDKIWPKLRVLARSSPTDKHTLVKGIIDSTVGEHRQVVAVTGDGTNDGPALKKADVGFAMGIAGTDVAKEASDIILTDDNFTSIVKAVMWGRNVYDSISKFLQFQLTVNVVAVIVAFTGACITQDSPLKAVQMLWVNLIMDTFASLALATEPPTESLLKRRPYGRNKPLISRTMMKNILGHAFYQLIVIFILVFAGEKFFDIDSGRKAPLHSPPSQHYTIVFNTFVLMQLFNEINSRKIHGEKNVFSGIYRNIIFCSVVLGTFICQIFIVEFGGKPFSCTSLSLSQWLWCLFIGIGELLWGQFISAIPTRSLKFLKEAGHGTTKEEITKDAEGLDEIDHAEMELRRGQILWFRGLNRIQTQIDVINTFQTGASFKGVLRRQNMGQHLDVKLVPSSSYVAVAPVKSSPTTSVPAVSSPPMGNQSGQSVP
;
A
#
# COMPACT_ATOMS: atom_id res chain seq x y z
N LYS A 1 8.21 10.61 5.73
CA LYS A 1 8.39 9.68 6.88
C LYS A 1 8.51 8.23 6.39
N MET A 2 7.50 7.68 5.69
CA MET A 2 7.50 6.32 5.09
C MET A 2 8.80 5.86 4.41
N MET A 3 9.52 6.74 3.70
CA MET A 3 10.82 6.40 3.09
C MET A 3 11.89 5.93 4.10
N LYS A 4 11.83 6.38 5.37
CA LYS A 4 12.70 5.89 6.46
C LYS A 4 12.20 4.55 7.03
N ASP A 5 10.94 4.20 6.78
CA ASP A 5 10.32 2.91 7.06
C ASP A 5 10.35 1.99 5.82
N ASN A 6 11.34 2.16 4.94
CA ASN A 6 11.59 1.40 3.71
C ASN A 6 10.45 1.43 2.66
N ASN A 7 9.53 2.39 2.75
CA ASN A 7 8.42 2.57 1.81
C ASN A 7 8.62 3.85 0.97
N LEU A 8 9.08 3.69 -0.28
CA LEU A 8 9.20 4.79 -1.24
C LEU A 8 7.87 4.95 -2.02
N VAL A 9 7.09 5.95 -1.63
CA VAL A 9 5.81 6.28 -2.28
C VAL A 9 6.06 7.07 -3.56
N ARG A 10 5.55 6.59 -4.70
CA ARG A 10 5.59 7.26 -6.02
C ARG A 10 4.33 8.09 -6.26
N HIS A 11 3.17 7.54 -5.93
CA HIS A 11 1.86 8.19 -6.07
C HIS A 11 1.26 8.48 -4.67
N LEU A 12 0.96 9.75 -4.39
CA LEU A 12 0.69 10.23 -3.02
C LEU A 12 -0.65 9.73 -2.46
N ASP A 13 -1.63 9.52 -3.32
CA ASP A 13 -2.96 8.96 -3.06
C ASP A 13 -2.92 7.49 -2.62
N ALA A 14 -1.91 6.71 -3.06
CA ALA A 14 -1.70 5.35 -2.58
C ALA A 14 -1.39 5.28 -1.08
N CYS A 15 -0.83 6.35 -0.51
CA CYS A 15 -0.56 6.47 0.93
C CYS A 15 -1.85 6.39 1.76
N GLU A 16 -2.87 7.18 1.42
CA GLU A 16 -4.17 7.14 2.10
C GLU A 16 -4.93 5.84 1.75
N THR A 17 -4.94 5.47 0.47
CA THR A 17 -5.69 4.32 -0.06
C THR A 17 -5.29 3.02 0.65
N MET A 18 -4.00 2.82 0.94
CA MET A 18 -3.52 1.65 1.68
C MET A 18 -4.06 1.56 3.11
N GLY A 19 -4.46 2.68 3.73
CA GLY A 19 -5.12 2.68 5.03
C GLY A 19 -6.47 1.97 5.04
N ASN A 20 -7.14 1.94 3.88
CA ASN A 20 -8.43 1.32 3.65
C ASN A 20 -8.37 -0.09 3.01
N ALA A 21 -7.17 -0.63 2.75
CA ALA A 21 -6.97 -1.95 2.16
C ALA A 21 -7.77 -3.05 2.89
N THR A 22 -8.47 -3.89 2.13
CA THR A 22 -9.25 -5.05 2.62
C THR A 22 -8.67 -6.39 2.14
N ALA A 23 -7.93 -6.38 1.02
CA ALA A 23 -7.25 -7.54 0.48
C ALA A 23 -5.81 -7.20 0.07
N ILE A 24 -4.89 -8.16 0.27
CA ILE A 24 -3.52 -8.11 -0.26
C ILE A 24 -3.32 -9.36 -1.12
N CYS A 25 -3.15 -9.19 -2.42
CA CYS A 25 -2.75 -10.25 -3.35
C CYS A 25 -1.23 -10.23 -3.49
N SER A 26 -0.55 -11.06 -2.69
CA SER A 26 0.90 -11.16 -2.62
C SER A 26 1.42 -12.24 -3.58
N ASP A 27 2.54 -12.00 -4.26
CA ASP A 27 3.35 -13.13 -4.73
C ASP A 27 4.00 -13.85 -3.54
N LYS A 28 4.43 -15.09 -3.77
CA LYS A 28 5.21 -15.89 -2.84
C LYS A 28 6.69 -15.52 -2.93
N THR A 29 7.24 -15.44 -4.15
CA THR A 29 8.69 -15.25 -4.37
C THR A 29 9.09 -13.81 -4.06
N GLY A 30 10.24 -13.60 -3.43
CA GLY A 30 10.75 -12.25 -3.08
C GLY A 30 10.02 -11.61 -1.91
N THR A 31 8.68 -11.59 -1.94
CA THR A 31 7.82 -10.93 -0.95
C THR A 31 7.69 -11.73 0.36
N LEU A 32 7.27 -13.01 0.28
CA LEU A 32 6.99 -13.84 1.46
C LEU A 32 8.18 -14.76 1.82
N THR A 33 8.91 -15.23 0.81
CA THR A 33 10.13 -16.02 0.96
C THR A 33 11.39 -15.17 0.78
N MET A 34 12.54 -15.70 1.19
CA MET A 34 13.84 -15.02 1.07
C MET A 34 14.35 -14.91 -0.38
N ASN A 35 13.72 -15.57 -1.35
CA ASN A 35 14.19 -15.72 -2.73
C ASN A 35 15.61 -16.35 -2.79
N ARG A 36 15.92 -17.22 -1.82
CA ARG A 36 17.24 -17.85 -1.58
C ARG A 36 17.00 -19.32 -1.28
N MET A 37 17.31 -20.20 -2.22
CA MET A 37 17.09 -21.63 -2.03
C MET A 37 18.08 -22.19 -1.00
N THR A 38 17.60 -23.04 -0.08
CA THR A 38 18.38 -23.70 0.98
C THR A 38 17.97 -25.16 1.12
N VAL A 39 18.93 -26.08 1.34
CA VAL A 39 18.60 -27.44 1.80
C VAL A 39 18.03 -27.34 3.22
N VAL A 40 16.95 -28.05 3.50
CA VAL A 40 16.32 -28.09 4.84
C VAL A 40 16.12 -29.51 5.37
N GLN A 41 15.99 -30.50 4.47
CA GLN A 41 15.92 -31.91 4.81
C GLN A 41 16.91 -32.72 3.96
N ALA A 42 17.44 -33.82 4.50
CA ALA A 42 18.34 -34.72 3.79
C ALA A 42 18.06 -36.19 4.13
N TYR A 43 18.25 -37.09 3.18
CA TYR A 43 18.24 -38.54 3.37
C TYR A 43 19.61 -39.08 2.99
N ILE A 44 20.35 -39.59 3.98
CA ILE A 44 21.74 -40.02 3.87
C ILE A 44 21.93 -41.27 4.73
N GLY A 45 22.60 -42.30 4.21
CA GLY A 45 22.97 -43.50 4.97
C GLY A 45 21.79 -44.26 5.59
N GLY A 46 20.61 -44.17 4.98
CA GLY A 46 19.37 -44.81 5.46
C GLY A 46 18.52 -43.97 6.42
N ILE A 47 18.90 -42.73 6.74
CA ILE A 47 18.22 -41.89 7.75
C ILE A 47 17.65 -40.61 7.10
N HIS A 48 16.38 -40.30 7.38
CA HIS A 48 15.72 -39.05 7.00
C HIS A 48 15.93 -37.98 8.09
N TYR A 49 16.84 -37.05 7.82
CA TYR A 49 17.09 -35.87 8.64
C TYR A 49 16.13 -34.74 8.23
N ARG A 50 15.28 -34.29 9.17
CA ARG A 50 14.34 -33.17 8.97
C ARG A 50 14.93 -31.78 9.24
N GLN A 51 16.19 -31.74 9.67
CA GLN A 51 17.05 -30.56 9.84
C GLN A 51 18.46 -31.00 9.45
N ILE A 52 19.34 -30.08 9.05
CA ILE A 52 20.73 -30.41 8.70
C ILE A 52 21.46 -30.94 9.96
N PRO A 53 22.00 -32.18 9.96
CA PRO A 53 22.79 -32.70 11.07
C PRO A 53 24.21 -32.12 11.11
N SER A 54 24.92 -32.26 12.23
CA SER A 54 26.34 -31.89 12.30
C SER A 54 27.20 -32.87 11.47
N PRO A 55 28.37 -32.43 10.95
CA PRO A 55 29.24 -33.28 10.14
C PRO A 55 29.70 -34.55 10.87
N ASP A 56 29.83 -34.51 12.19
CA ASP A 56 30.31 -35.60 13.07
C ASP A 56 29.40 -36.84 13.04
N VAL A 57 28.17 -36.71 12.52
CA VAL A 57 27.23 -37.82 12.33
C VAL A 57 27.62 -38.72 11.14
N PHE A 58 28.46 -38.21 10.22
CA PHE A 58 28.90 -38.91 9.01
C PHE A 58 30.32 -39.44 9.14
N LEU A 59 30.57 -40.60 8.53
CA LEU A 59 31.95 -41.05 8.31
C LEU A 59 32.65 -40.16 7.29
N PRO A 60 33.96 -39.90 7.40
CA PRO A 60 34.69 -39.05 6.45
C PRO A 60 34.52 -39.47 4.98
N LYS A 61 34.49 -40.77 4.69
CA LYS A 61 34.21 -41.34 3.35
C LYS A 61 32.83 -40.92 2.79
N VAL A 62 31.81 -40.83 3.66
CA VAL A 62 30.45 -40.41 3.27
C VAL A 62 30.39 -38.91 3.06
N LEU A 63 31.02 -38.14 3.96
CA LEU A 63 31.08 -36.68 3.88
C LEU A 63 31.83 -36.23 2.62
N ASP A 64 32.99 -36.82 2.33
CA ASP A 64 33.77 -36.57 1.10
C ASP A 64 32.96 -36.81 -0.18
N LEU A 65 32.26 -37.94 -0.29
CA LEU A 65 31.40 -38.23 -1.44
C LEU A 65 30.27 -37.20 -1.62
N ILE A 66 29.72 -36.66 -0.53
CA ILE A 66 28.71 -35.59 -0.58
C ILE A 66 29.35 -34.26 -1.03
N VAL A 67 30.48 -33.88 -0.42
CA VAL A 67 31.18 -32.62 -0.72
C VAL A 67 31.66 -32.61 -2.18
N ASN A 68 32.32 -33.67 -2.64
CA ASN A 68 32.80 -33.80 -4.02
C ASN A 68 31.63 -33.88 -5.00
N GLY A 69 30.62 -34.72 -4.71
CA GLY A 69 29.44 -34.89 -5.57
C GLY A 69 28.57 -33.63 -5.72
N ILE A 70 28.66 -32.68 -4.78
CA ILE A 70 28.04 -31.36 -4.90
C ILE A 70 28.98 -30.35 -5.58
N SER A 71 30.23 -30.24 -5.13
CA SER A 71 31.14 -29.14 -5.48
C SER A 71 31.66 -29.23 -6.91
N ILE A 72 31.95 -30.45 -7.36
CA ILE A 72 32.46 -30.76 -8.71
C ILE A 72 31.30 -30.74 -9.71
N ASN A 73 30.19 -31.40 -9.39
CA ASN A 73 29.02 -31.46 -10.27
C ASN A 73 28.09 -30.24 -10.13
N SER A 74 28.63 -29.04 -9.91
CA SER A 74 27.88 -27.78 -9.92
C SER A 74 28.64 -26.73 -10.70
N ALA A 75 27.94 -25.93 -11.52
CA ALA A 75 28.58 -24.98 -12.41
C ALA A 75 29.53 -24.02 -11.68
N TYR A 76 30.69 -23.72 -12.27
CA TYR A 76 31.68 -22.82 -11.68
C TYR A 76 31.18 -21.37 -11.54
N THR A 77 30.16 -20.99 -12.32
CA THR A 77 29.41 -19.73 -12.18
C THR A 77 28.48 -19.71 -10.96
N SER A 78 28.08 -20.87 -10.43
CA SER A 78 27.28 -20.98 -9.21
C SER A 78 28.19 -20.88 -7.98
N LYS A 79 28.03 -19.81 -7.20
CA LYS A 79 28.87 -19.46 -6.04
C LYS A 79 28.03 -18.83 -4.92
N ILE A 80 28.46 -19.01 -3.68
CA ILE A 80 28.04 -18.21 -2.54
C ILE A 80 29.10 -17.14 -2.31
N LEU A 81 28.66 -15.89 -2.17
CA LEU A 81 29.49 -14.74 -1.83
C LEU A 81 29.17 -14.26 -0.40
N PRO A 82 30.12 -13.62 0.30
CA PRO A 82 29.84 -12.94 1.55
C PRO A 82 28.74 -11.88 1.37
N PRO A 83 28.04 -11.48 2.45
CA PRO A 83 27.02 -10.45 2.38
C PRO A 83 27.62 -9.08 2.04
N GLU A 84 26.89 -8.25 1.30
CA GLU A 84 27.29 -6.88 0.92
C GLU A 84 27.28 -5.89 2.09
N LYS A 85 26.77 -6.31 3.25
CA LYS A 85 26.67 -5.53 4.49
C LYS A 85 26.94 -6.46 5.66
N GLU A 86 27.64 -5.97 6.69
CA GLU A 86 27.85 -6.73 7.92
C GLU A 86 26.50 -7.16 8.54
N GLY A 87 26.44 -8.41 9.04
CA GLY A 87 25.20 -9.03 9.52
C GLY A 87 24.18 -9.42 8.44
N GLY A 88 24.45 -9.18 7.15
CA GLY A 88 23.59 -9.61 6.04
C GLY A 88 23.64 -11.12 5.75
N LEU A 89 22.71 -11.60 4.93
CA LEU A 89 22.72 -13.00 4.45
C LEU A 89 23.68 -13.16 3.25
N PRO A 90 24.42 -14.29 3.14
CA PRO A 90 25.28 -14.58 1.99
C PRO A 90 24.54 -14.53 0.65
N ARG A 91 25.15 -13.88 -0.35
CA ARG A 91 24.58 -13.67 -1.68
C ARG A 91 24.80 -14.91 -2.55
N GLN A 92 23.73 -15.47 -3.12
CA GLN A 92 23.80 -16.54 -4.12
C GLN A 92 23.95 -15.93 -5.53
N VAL A 93 24.91 -16.43 -6.31
CA VAL A 93 25.14 -16.07 -7.72
C VAL A 93 25.13 -17.34 -8.56
N GLY A 94 24.49 -17.32 -9.72
CA GLY A 94 24.28 -18.51 -10.56
C GLY A 94 22.93 -19.21 -10.28
N ASN A 95 22.86 -20.52 -10.47
CA ASN A 95 21.61 -21.27 -10.28
C ASN A 95 21.34 -21.46 -8.79
N LYS A 96 20.24 -20.88 -8.29
CA LYS A 96 19.87 -20.93 -6.87
C LYS A 96 19.78 -22.36 -6.31
N THR A 97 19.36 -23.34 -7.12
CA THR A 97 19.31 -24.75 -6.70
C THR A 97 20.70 -25.31 -6.42
N GLU A 98 21.70 -24.93 -7.22
CA GLU A 98 23.10 -25.33 -6.99
C GLU A 98 23.70 -24.56 -5.81
N CYS A 99 23.36 -23.27 -5.68
CA CYS A 99 23.77 -22.45 -4.53
C CYS A 99 23.17 -22.96 -3.20
N ALA A 100 22.04 -23.67 -3.23
CA ALA A 100 21.50 -24.36 -2.06
C ALA A 100 22.33 -25.60 -1.68
N LEU A 101 22.81 -26.35 -2.68
CA LEU A 101 23.69 -27.51 -2.47
C LEU A 101 25.07 -27.08 -1.97
N LEU A 102 25.67 -26.05 -2.58
CA LEU A 102 26.92 -25.46 -2.09
C LEU A 102 26.75 -24.89 -0.67
N GLY A 103 25.56 -24.34 -0.35
CA GLY A 103 25.21 -23.91 1.00
C GLY A 103 25.20 -25.06 2.00
N PHE A 104 24.60 -26.19 1.63
CA PHE A 104 24.60 -27.41 2.44
C PHE A 104 26.01 -27.93 2.75
N VAL A 105 26.97 -27.81 1.82
CA VAL A 105 28.39 -28.12 2.06
C VAL A 105 28.98 -27.18 3.13
N THR A 106 28.71 -25.88 3.04
CA THR A 106 29.12 -24.89 4.07
C THR A 106 28.42 -25.10 5.42
N ASP A 107 27.15 -25.50 5.42
CA ASP A 107 26.40 -25.80 6.64
C ASP A 107 26.98 -27.03 7.37
N LEU A 108 27.41 -28.04 6.62
CA LEU A 108 28.23 -29.19 7.06
C LEU A 108 29.69 -28.84 7.42
N LYS A 109 30.04 -27.54 7.48
CA LYS A 109 31.36 -27.02 7.88
C LYS A 109 32.51 -27.44 6.96
N GLN A 110 32.23 -27.73 5.69
CA GLN A 110 33.21 -28.04 4.67
C GLN A 110 33.34 -26.87 3.68
N ASP A 111 34.52 -26.69 3.10
CA ASP A 111 34.74 -25.69 2.05
C ASP A 111 34.62 -26.32 0.65
N TYR A 112 33.59 -25.92 -0.10
CA TYR A 112 33.45 -26.33 -1.50
C TYR A 112 34.53 -25.71 -2.41
N GLN A 113 35.15 -24.59 -2.01
CA GLN A 113 36.11 -23.88 -2.83
C GLN A 113 37.48 -24.56 -2.80
N ALA A 114 37.92 -25.12 -1.67
CA ALA A 114 39.08 -26.01 -1.59
C ALA A 114 39.02 -27.15 -2.63
N VAL A 115 37.92 -27.92 -2.65
CA VAL A 115 37.69 -28.99 -3.63
C VAL A 115 37.71 -28.48 -5.08
N ARG A 116 37.14 -27.29 -5.34
CA ARG A 116 37.18 -26.64 -6.65
C ARG A 116 38.56 -26.09 -7.04
N ASN A 117 39.46 -25.87 -6.07
CA ASN A 117 40.85 -25.50 -6.35
C ASN A 117 41.70 -26.74 -6.65
N GLU A 118 41.39 -27.89 -6.03
CA GLU A 118 42.03 -29.17 -6.33
C GLU A 118 41.60 -29.75 -7.68
N VAL A 119 40.32 -29.62 -8.02
CA VAL A 119 39.71 -30.10 -9.28
C VAL A 119 39.11 -28.93 -10.07
N PRO A 120 39.94 -28.00 -10.61
CA PRO A 120 39.48 -26.86 -11.41
C PRO A 120 38.79 -27.31 -12.70
N GLU A 121 38.07 -26.38 -13.34
CA GLU A 121 37.27 -26.61 -14.55
C GLU A 121 38.07 -27.28 -15.69
N GLU A 122 39.36 -26.96 -15.81
CA GLU A 122 40.33 -27.56 -16.75
C GLU A 122 40.59 -29.06 -16.55
N LYS A 123 40.33 -29.61 -15.35
CA LYS A 123 40.48 -31.04 -15.04
C LYS A 123 39.19 -31.85 -15.21
N LEU A 124 38.07 -31.20 -15.58
CA LEU A 124 36.81 -31.89 -15.83
C LEU A 124 36.86 -32.57 -17.21
N TYR A 125 36.64 -33.89 -17.24
CA TYR A 125 36.80 -34.68 -18.45
C TYR A 125 35.64 -34.52 -19.44
N LYS A 126 34.41 -34.50 -18.93
CA LYS A 126 33.18 -34.27 -19.69
C LYS A 126 32.13 -33.68 -18.76
N VAL A 127 31.42 -32.64 -19.20
CA VAL A 127 30.32 -32.03 -18.45
C VAL A 127 29.02 -32.15 -19.24
N TYR A 128 28.10 -32.95 -18.72
CA TYR A 128 26.72 -33.05 -19.19
C TYR A 128 25.88 -31.99 -18.48
N THR A 129 25.67 -30.86 -19.13
CA THR A 129 24.90 -29.71 -18.62
C THR A 129 23.45 -30.07 -18.25
N PHE A 130 22.69 -29.16 -17.62
CA PHE A 130 21.28 -29.43 -17.37
C PHE A 130 20.48 -29.42 -18.69
N ASN A 131 19.75 -30.51 -18.96
CA ASN A 131 18.80 -30.61 -20.07
C ASN A 131 17.42 -31.00 -19.51
N SER A 132 16.39 -30.25 -19.89
CA SER A 132 15.01 -30.34 -19.37
C SER A 132 14.32 -31.68 -19.62
N VAL A 133 14.76 -32.47 -20.60
CA VAL A 133 14.24 -33.82 -20.88
C VAL A 133 14.83 -34.81 -19.87
N ARG A 134 16.14 -34.78 -19.64
CA ARG A 134 16.81 -35.66 -18.64
C ARG A 134 16.65 -35.18 -17.18
N LYS A 135 16.25 -33.92 -16.97
CA LYS A 135 16.15 -33.20 -15.68
C LYS A 135 17.36 -33.42 -14.74
N SER A 136 18.54 -33.53 -15.33
CA SER A 136 19.77 -33.90 -14.64
C SER A 136 21.00 -33.26 -15.29
N MET A 137 22.06 -33.16 -14.49
CA MET A 137 23.39 -32.66 -14.83
C MET A 137 24.41 -33.64 -14.24
N SER A 138 25.47 -33.95 -15.00
CA SER A 138 26.50 -34.89 -14.57
C SER A 138 27.88 -34.43 -15.03
N THR A 139 28.90 -34.68 -14.20
CA THR A 139 30.29 -34.25 -14.44
C THR A 139 31.22 -35.44 -14.24
N VAL A 140 32.09 -35.67 -15.21
CA VAL A 140 33.09 -36.75 -15.21
C VAL A 140 34.45 -36.17 -14.85
N ILE A 141 35.14 -36.83 -13.92
CA ILE A 141 36.55 -36.58 -13.57
C ILE A 141 37.36 -37.86 -13.79
N ARG A 142 38.66 -37.71 -14.03
CA ARG A 142 39.61 -38.83 -14.01
C ARG A 142 40.13 -39.03 -12.59
N ASN A 143 40.12 -40.26 -12.09
CA ASN A 143 40.61 -40.56 -10.74
C ASN A 143 42.16 -40.62 -10.75
N PRO A 144 42.85 -40.22 -9.66
CA PRO A 144 44.32 -40.30 -9.57
C PRO A 144 44.89 -41.72 -9.69
N ASN A 145 44.09 -42.73 -9.36
CA ASN A 145 44.50 -44.13 -9.25
C ASN A 145 44.22 -44.96 -10.52
N GLY A 146 43.77 -44.33 -11.61
CA GLY A 146 43.16 -45.01 -12.76
C GLY A 146 41.64 -44.95 -12.74
N GLY A 147 41.02 -45.11 -13.91
CA GLY A 147 39.58 -45.02 -14.14
C GLY A 147 38.99 -43.61 -14.07
N PHE A 148 37.66 -43.54 -14.19
CA PHE A 148 36.87 -42.30 -14.21
C PHE A 148 35.76 -42.34 -13.15
N ARG A 149 35.46 -41.20 -12.53
CA ARG A 149 34.28 -41.03 -11.68
C ARG A 149 33.34 -40.02 -12.30
N MET A 150 32.09 -40.42 -12.52
CA MET A 150 31.00 -39.52 -12.85
C MET A 150 30.18 -39.21 -11.59
N TYR A 151 30.00 -37.94 -11.29
CA TYR A 151 28.99 -37.46 -10.36
C TYR A 151 27.74 -37.02 -11.13
N SER A 152 26.54 -37.31 -10.61
CA SER A 152 25.26 -36.97 -11.24
C SER A 152 24.29 -36.39 -10.23
N LYS A 153 23.50 -35.39 -10.64
CA LYS A 153 22.45 -34.78 -9.83
C LYS A 153 21.23 -34.45 -10.68
N GLY A 154 20.05 -34.49 -10.09
CA GLY A 154 18.82 -34.18 -10.80
C GLY A 154 17.56 -34.41 -9.98
N ALA A 155 16.42 -34.32 -10.65
CA ALA A 155 15.12 -34.64 -10.06
C ALA A 155 15.16 -36.05 -9.44
N SER A 156 14.83 -36.14 -8.16
CA SER A 156 15.10 -37.32 -7.34
C SER A 156 14.52 -38.62 -7.93
N GLU A 157 13.29 -38.57 -8.40
CA GLU A 157 12.52 -39.66 -8.98
C GLU A 157 13.07 -40.17 -10.33
N ILE A 158 13.93 -39.39 -10.99
CA ILE A 158 14.57 -39.76 -12.26
C ILE A 158 15.96 -40.37 -12.03
N ILE A 159 16.78 -39.76 -11.17
CA ILE A 159 18.10 -40.30 -10.82
C ILE A 159 17.96 -41.65 -10.11
N LEU A 160 16.99 -41.81 -9.19
CA LEU A 160 16.83 -43.06 -8.44
C LEU A 160 16.40 -44.25 -9.30
N ARG A 161 15.67 -44.02 -10.40
CA ARG A 161 15.37 -45.07 -11.39
C ARG A 161 16.64 -45.59 -12.08
N LYS A 162 17.64 -44.71 -12.25
CA LYS A 162 18.97 -45.00 -12.80
C LYS A 162 19.95 -45.54 -11.76
N CYS A 163 19.61 -45.54 -10.47
CA CYS A 163 20.46 -46.09 -9.41
C CYS A 163 20.24 -47.61 -9.26
N ASN A 164 21.30 -48.40 -9.20
CA ASN A 164 21.24 -49.83 -8.83
C ASN A 164 21.86 -50.12 -7.45
N ARG A 165 22.52 -49.12 -6.83
CA ARG A 165 23.11 -49.18 -5.48
C ARG A 165 22.77 -47.92 -4.68
N ILE A 166 22.91 -48.00 -3.37
CA ILE A 166 22.75 -46.88 -2.43
C ILE A 166 23.85 -46.95 -1.36
N LEU A 167 24.28 -45.78 -0.87
CA LEU A 167 25.30 -45.67 0.17
C LEU A 167 24.69 -45.92 1.55
N ASP A 168 25.22 -46.91 2.28
CA ASP A 168 24.79 -47.21 3.66
C ASP A 168 25.44 -46.26 4.69
N ARG A 169 25.09 -46.43 5.98
CA ARG A 169 25.68 -45.63 7.08
C ARG A 169 27.18 -45.86 7.27
N LYS A 170 27.75 -46.96 6.76
CA LYS A 170 29.20 -47.28 6.80
C LYS A 170 29.96 -46.69 5.61
N GLY A 171 29.26 -46.12 4.62
CA GLY A 171 29.85 -45.64 3.38
C GLY A 171 30.11 -46.75 2.35
N GLU A 172 29.39 -47.87 2.43
CA GLU A 172 29.45 -48.95 1.46
C GLU A 172 28.24 -48.97 0.53
N ALA A 173 28.49 -49.28 -0.75
CA ALA A 173 27.48 -49.25 -1.80
C ALA A 173 26.68 -50.56 -1.84
N VAL A 174 25.58 -50.63 -1.07
CA VAL A 174 24.71 -51.82 -1.00
C VAL A 174 23.75 -51.91 -2.19
N PRO A 175 23.30 -53.12 -2.60
CA PRO A 175 22.34 -53.27 -3.70
C PRO A 175 21.01 -52.59 -3.41
N PHE A 176 20.46 -51.89 -4.41
CA PHE A 176 19.25 -51.07 -4.28
C PHE A 176 18.20 -51.54 -5.29
N LYS A 177 17.29 -52.41 -4.85
CA LYS A 177 16.30 -53.09 -5.69
C LYS A 177 15.14 -52.16 -6.02
N ASN A 178 14.31 -52.54 -6.99
CA ASN A 178 13.16 -51.72 -7.42
C ASN A 178 12.21 -51.43 -6.24
N LYS A 179 11.92 -52.43 -5.40
CA LYS A 179 11.11 -52.23 -4.17
C LYS A 179 11.72 -51.16 -3.25
N ASP A 180 13.03 -51.20 -3.04
CA ASP A 180 13.72 -50.26 -2.14
C ASP A 180 13.66 -48.83 -2.69
N ARG A 181 13.69 -48.67 -4.03
CA ARG A 181 13.47 -47.39 -4.72
C ARG A 181 12.04 -46.89 -4.51
N ASP A 182 11.05 -47.74 -4.75
CA ASP A 182 9.63 -47.39 -4.65
C ASP A 182 9.21 -47.09 -3.20
N ASP A 183 9.75 -47.84 -2.24
CA ASP A 183 9.59 -47.58 -0.81
C ASP A 183 10.24 -46.25 -0.41
N MET A 184 11.43 -45.90 -0.92
CA MET A 184 12.06 -44.60 -0.64
C MET A 184 11.34 -43.42 -1.31
N VAL A 185 10.79 -43.60 -2.52
CA VAL A 185 9.91 -42.61 -3.16
C VAL A 185 8.72 -42.31 -2.25
N ARG A 186 8.00 -43.36 -1.82
CA ARG A 186 6.78 -43.24 -1.00
C ARG A 186 7.02 -42.75 0.43
N THR A 187 8.14 -43.11 1.06
CA THR A 187 8.40 -42.81 2.48
C THR A 187 9.26 -41.56 2.72
N VAL A 188 9.98 -41.06 1.70
CA VAL A 188 10.87 -39.90 1.83
C VAL A 188 10.51 -38.80 0.83
N ILE A 189 10.43 -39.13 -0.46
CA ILE A 189 10.30 -38.13 -1.53
C ILE A 189 8.90 -37.54 -1.59
N GLU A 190 7.86 -38.37 -1.50
CA GLU A 190 6.47 -37.93 -1.47
C GLU A 190 6.19 -37.03 -0.25
N PRO A 191 6.59 -37.39 0.99
CA PRO A 191 6.53 -36.47 2.13
C PRO A 191 7.31 -35.16 1.93
N MET A 192 8.55 -35.19 1.42
CA MET A 192 9.30 -33.96 1.11
C MET A 192 8.56 -33.08 0.08
N ALA A 193 7.96 -33.67 -0.95
CA ALA A 193 7.18 -32.94 -1.95
C ALA A 193 5.85 -32.41 -1.42
N CYS A 194 5.23 -33.10 -0.45
CA CYS A 194 4.05 -32.63 0.28
C CYS A 194 4.37 -31.46 1.23
N ASP A 195 5.55 -31.47 1.88
CA ASP A 195 6.12 -30.33 2.61
C ASP A 195 6.49 -29.14 1.69
N GLY A 196 6.36 -29.32 0.37
CA GLY A 196 6.59 -28.30 -0.65
C GLY A 196 8.03 -28.24 -1.19
N LEU A 197 8.91 -29.13 -0.73
CA LEU A 197 10.34 -29.13 -1.02
C LEU A 197 10.64 -29.62 -2.45
N ARG A 198 11.63 -29.00 -3.08
CA ARG A 198 12.24 -29.48 -4.34
C ARG A 198 13.25 -30.59 -4.01
N THR A 199 12.92 -31.82 -4.36
CA THR A 199 13.73 -33.01 -4.09
C THR A 199 14.78 -33.26 -5.17
N ILE A 200 16.05 -33.21 -4.78
CA ILE A 200 17.22 -33.48 -5.65
C ILE A 200 17.94 -34.71 -5.13
N CYS A 201 18.23 -35.67 -6.01
CA CYS A 201 19.13 -36.78 -5.70
C CYS A 201 20.54 -36.46 -6.19
N ILE A 202 21.54 -36.86 -5.38
CA ILE A 202 22.97 -36.81 -5.68
C ILE A 202 23.47 -38.26 -5.74
N ALA A 203 24.17 -38.60 -6.81
CA ALA A 203 24.65 -39.95 -7.08
C ALA A 203 26.03 -39.93 -7.76
N TYR A 204 26.70 -41.08 -7.79
CA TYR A 204 27.95 -41.26 -8.53
C TYR A 204 28.01 -42.62 -9.22
N ARG A 205 28.93 -42.76 -10.18
CA ARG A 205 29.35 -44.03 -10.77
C ARG A 205 30.85 -43.98 -11.03
N ASP A 206 31.53 -45.06 -10.66
CA ASP A 206 32.91 -45.31 -11.07
C ASP A 206 32.93 -46.15 -12.36
N PHE A 207 33.94 -45.92 -13.18
CA PHE A 207 34.26 -46.66 -14.40
C PHE A 207 35.74 -47.04 -14.34
N ASP A 208 36.06 -48.24 -14.82
CA ASP A 208 37.43 -48.75 -14.92
C ASP A 208 38.27 -47.98 -15.97
N ASP A 209 39.53 -48.35 -16.17
CA ASP A 209 40.43 -47.68 -17.14
C ASP A 209 39.98 -47.80 -18.62
N THR A 210 39.05 -48.69 -18.94
CA THR A 210 38.42 -48.76 -20.27
C THR A 210 37.45 -47.60 -20.45
N GLU A 211 37.85 -46.62 -21.27
CA GLU A 211 37.04 -45.43 -21.55
C GLU A 211 35.71 -45.78 -22.26
N PRO A 212 34.54 -45.47 -21.67
CA PRO A 212 33.24 -45.66 -22.31
C PRO A 212 32.97 -44.59 -23.38
N SER A 213 32.05 -44.87 -24.31
CA SER A 213 31.67 -43.91 -25.35
C SER A 213 30.87 -42.73 -24.76
N TRP A 214 31.57 -41.64 -24.40
CA TRP A 214 31.00 -40.46 -23.72
C TRP A 214 29.88 -39.73 -24.47
N ASP A 215 29.59 -40.08 -25.72
CA ASP A 215 28.47 -39.53 -26.49
C ASP A 215 27.20 -40.40 -26.37
N ASN A 216 27.31 -41.67 -25.92
CA ASN A 216 26.14 -42.50 -25.59
C ASN A 216 25.66 -42.26 -24.14
N GLU A 217 25.16 -41.05 -23.88
CA GLU A 217 24.71 -40.63 -22.53
C GLU A 217 23.73 -41.60 -21.85
N ASN A 218 22.90 -42.29 -22.63
CA ASN A 218 21.85 -43.18 -22.11
C ASN A 218 22.42 -44.43 -21.43
N GLU A 219 23.54 -44.94 -21.94
CA GLU A 219 24.26 -46.10 -21.39
C GLU A 219 25.05 -45.69 -20.15
N ILE A 220 25.75 -44.56 -20.22
CA ILE A 220 26.56 -44.01 -19.12
C ILE A 220 25.72 -43.62 -17.90
N LEU A 221 24.55 -43.00 -18.12
CA LEU A 221 23.62 -42.57 -17.06
C LEU A 221 22.74 -43.73 -16.57
N THR A 222 23.36 -44.88 -16.30
CA THR A 222 22.77 -46.07 -15.67
C THR A 222 23.63 -46.51 -14.48
N GLU A 223 23.16 -47.48 -13.69
CA GLU A 223 23.93 -48.16 -12.62
C GLU A 223 24.59 -47.22 -11.61
N LEU A 224 23.89 -46.13 -11.29
CA LEU A 224 24.38 -45.14 -10.34
C LEU A 224 24.30 -45.67 -8.89
N THR A 225 25.20 -45.20 -8.05
CA THR A 225 25.12 -45.34 -6.59
C THR A 225 24.53 -44.06 -6.01
N CYS A 226 23.36 -44.14 -5.39
CA CYS A 226 22.73 -43.02 -4.69
C CYS A 226 23.54 -42.66 -3.44
N ILE A 227 23.97 -41.40 -3.32
CA ILE A 227 24.67 -40.86 -2.14
C ILE A 227 23.65 -40.27 -1.16
N ALA A 228 22.79 -39.38 -1.67
CA ALA A 228 21.85 -38.61 -0.86
C ALA A 228 20.63 -38.15 -1.66
N VAL A 229 19.51 -37.95 -0.98
CA VAL A 229 18.37 -37.16 -1.50
C VAL A 229 18.17 -35.96 -0.58
N VAL A 230 18.12 -34.74 -1.13
CA VAL A 230 17.96 -33.51 -0.35
C VAL A 230 16.68 -32.77 -0.75
N GLY A 231 15.96 -32.27 0.26
CA GLY A 231 14.79 -31.41 0.11
C GLY A 231 15.22 -29.94 0.23
N ILE A 232 15.05 -29.19 -0.86
CA ILE A 232 15.42 -27.78 -0.98
C ILE A 232 14.15 -26.92 -0.97
N GLU A 233 14.10 -25.87 -0.15
CA GLU A 233 13.04 -24.85 -0.24
C GLU A 233 13.58 -23.42 -0.34
N ASP A 234 12.68 -22.49 -0.65
CA ASP A 234 12.87 -21.06 -0.50
C ASP A 234 12.20 -20.67 0.83
N PRO A 235 12.95 -20.39 1.91
CA PRO A 235 12.41 -20.30 3.25
C PRO A 235 11.57 -19.04 3.42
N VAL A 236 10.52 -19.15 4.24
CA VAL A 236 9.71 -18.01 4.67
C VAL A 236 10.55 -17.07 5.53
N ARG A 237 10.40 -15.75 5.33
CA ARG A 237 11.08 -14.74 6.16
C ARG A 237 10.53 -14.81 7.61
N PRO A 238 11.36 -14.87 8.67
CA PRO A 238 10.91 -15.05 10.07
C PRO A 238 9.81 -14.08 10.53
N GLU A 239 9.81 -12.87 9.99
CA GLU A 239 8.89 -11.78 10.30
C GLU A 239 7.54 -11.83 9.55
N VAL A 240 7.43 -12.65 8.49
CA VAL A 240 6.22 -12.73 7.66
C VAL A 240 5.00 -13.31 8.38
N PRO A 241 5.09 -14.38 9.20
CA PRO A 241 3.93 -14.92 9.91
C PRO A 241 3.29 -13.91 10.90
N ASP A 242 4.09 -13.14 11.65
CA ASP A 242 3.59 -12.07 12.53
C ASP A 242 2.97 -10.92 11.72
N ALA A 243 3.60 -10.52 10.62
CA ALA A 243 3.06 -9.50 9.72
C ALA A 243 1.69 -9.90 9.13
N ILE A 244 1.52 -11.17 8.75
CA ILE A 244 0.25 -11.71 8.24
C ILE A 244 -0.80 -11.83 9.36
N ALA A 245 -0.41 -12.24 10.57
CA ALA A 245 -1.29 -12.23 11.73
C ALA A 245 -1.82 -10.81 12.05
N LYS A 246 -0.94 -9.80 11.97
CA LYS A 246 -1.29 -8.37 12.11
C LYS A 246 -2.23 -7.90 11.01
N CYS A 247 -2.03 -8.31 9.75
CA CYS A 247 -2.99 -8.06 8.67
C CYS A 247 -4.36 -8.72 8.95
N LYS A 248 -4.40 -9.99 9.36
CA LYS A 248 -5.65 -10.72 9.68
C LYS A 248 -6.40 -10.04 10.82
N GLN A 249 -5.70 -9.60 11.88
CA GLN A 249 -6.27 -8.82 12.99
C GLN A 249 -6.82 -7.45 12.52
N ALA A 250 -6.12 -6.77 11.60
CA ALA A 250 -6.53 -5.50 11.02
C ALA A 250 -7.72 -5.60 10.04
N GLY A 251 -8.28 -6.80 9.84
CA GLY A 251 -9.39 -7.07 8.93
C GLY A 251 -8.97 -7.22 7.46
N ILE A 252 -7.69 -7.46 7.18
CA ILE A 252 -7.13 -7.55 5.83
C ILE A 252 -6.91 -9.01 5.45
N THR A 253 -7.50 -9.45 4.34
CA THR A 253 -7.39 -10.82 3.84
C THR A 253 -6.19 -10.93 2.89
N VAL A 254 -5.10 -11.51 3.37
CA VAL A 254 -3.93 -11.87 2.55
C VAL A 254 -4.27 -13.07 1.67
N ARG A 255 -3.85 -13.03 0.40
CA ARG A 255 -3.99 -14.09 -0.60
C ARG A 255 -2.65 -14.27 -1.30
N MET A 256 -2.23 -15.51 -1.51
CA MET A 256 -1.05 -15.85 -2.30
C MET A 256 -1.47 -16.08 -3.76
N VAL A 257 -0.81 -15.42 -4.71
CA VAL A 257 -0.99 -15.64 -6.16
C VAL A 257 0.38 -15.87 -6.76
N THR A 258 0.66 -17.07 -7.27
CA THR A 258 2.01 -17.46 -7.70
C THR A 258 2.03 -18.51 -8.80
N GLY A 259 3.11 -18.53 -9.59
CA GLY A 259 3.35 -19.52 -10.65
C GLY A 259 3.75 -20.91 -10.14
N ASP A 260 4.06 -21.08 -8.85
CA ASP A 260 4.46 -22.35 -8.25
C ASP A 260 3.35 -23.42 -8.24
N ASN A 261 3.75 -24.68 -8.04
CA ASN A 261 2.84 -25.83 -7.86
C ASN A 261 1.95 -25.65 -6.61
N ILE A 262 0.68 -26.05 -6.69
CA ILE A 262 -0.30 -25.94 -5.60
C ILE A 262 0.16 -26.58 -4.29
N ASN A 263 0.95 -27.65 -4.31
CA ASN A 263 1.45 -28.28 -3.08
C ASN A 263 2.48 -27.37 -2.37
N THR A 264 3.49 -26.87 -3.08
CA THR A 264 4.46 -25.89 -2.55
C THR A 264 3.74 -24.61 -2.09
N ALA A 265 2.82 -24.08 -2.89
CA ALA A 265 2.06 -22.88 -2.53
C ALA A 265 1.21 -23.10 -1.26
N ARG A 266 0.56 -24.26 -1.10
CA ARG A 266 -0.20 -24.64 0.11
C ARG A 266 0.69 -24.83 1.34
N ALA A 267 1.87 -25.43 1.18
CA ALA A 267 2.84 -25.60 2.26
C ALA A 267 3.36 -24.25 2.77
N ILE A 268 3.82 -23.38 1.87
CA ILE A 268 4.27 -22.02 2.21
C ILE A 268 3.12 -21.19 2.78
N ALA A 269 1.91 -21.25 2.22
CA ALA A 269 0.76 -20.50 2.73
C ALA A 269 0.33 -20.97 4.14
N THR A 270 0.53 -22.25 4.48
CA THR A 270 0.36 -22.76 5.85
C THR A 270 1.48 -22.25 6.77
N LYS A 271 2.76 -22.35 6.36
CA LYS A 271 3.92 -21.81 7.13
C LYS A 271 3.78 -20.30 7.41
N CYS A 272 3.23 -19.55 6.46
CA CYS A 272 2.95 -18.10 6.57
C CYS A 272 1.68 -17.75 7.37
N GLY A 273 0.85 -18.72 7.79
CA GLY A 273 -0.42 -18.46 8.47
C GLY A 273 -1.55 -17.90 7.59
N ILE A 274 -1.37 -17.86 6.26
CA ILE A 274 -2.42 -17.49 5.28
C ILE A 274 -3.53 -18.56 5.26
N LEU A 275 -3.13 -19.83 5.38
CA LEU A 275 -4.03 -20.95 5.63
C LEU A 275 -4.00 -21.27 7.13
N THR A 276 -5.14 -21.13 7.79
CA THR A 276 -5.30 -21.54 9.19
C THR A 276 -6.12 -22.84 9.22
N PRO A 277 -5.64 -23.93 9.84
CA PRO A 277 -6.41 -25.17 9.95
C PRO A 277 -7.77 -24.92 10.63
N GLY A 278 -8.85 -25.32 9.97
CA GLY A 278 -10.24 -25.09 10.41
C GLY A 278 -10.94 -23.87 9.79
N ASP A 279 -10.22 -22.96 9.12
CA ASP A 279 -10.87 -21.91 8.32
C ASP A 279 -11.47 -22.48 7.03
N ASP A 280 -12.59 -21.91 6.57
CA ASP A 280 -13.20 -22.19 5.26
C ASP A 280 -12.41 -21.48 4.13
N PHE A 281 -11.40 -22.17 3.59
CA PHE A 281 -10.51 -21.66 2.55
C PHE A 281 -10.50 -22.52 1.27
N LEU A 282 -10.13 -21.88 0.16
CA LEU A 282 -9.97 -22.52 -1.14
C LEU A 282 -8.56 -22.28 -1.71
N CYS A 283 -7.98 -23.33 -2.30
CA CYS A 283 -6.74 -23.31 -3.06
C CYS A 283 -7.03 -23.84 -4.47
N LEU A 284 -6.72 -23.06 -5.52
CA LEU A 284 -6.96 -23.45 -6.92
C LEU A 284 -5.65 -23.39 -7.73
N GLU A 285 -5.58 -24.17 -8.82
CA GLU A 285 -4.63 -23.90 -9.91
C GLU A 285 -5.25 -22.97 -10.96
N GLY A 286 -4.43 -22.15 -11.64
CA GLY A 286 -4.88 -21.17 -12.64
C GLY A 286 -5.77 -21.75 -13.74
N LYS A 287 -5.51 -22.98 -14.18
CA LYS A 287 -6.36 -23.70 -15.16
C LYS A 287 -7.78 -23.97 -14.62
N GLU A 288 -7.88 -24.33 -13.35
CA GLU A 288 -9.18 -24.58 -12.71
C GLU A 288 -9.91 -23.28 -12.39
N PHE A 289 -9.20 -22.27 -11.89
CA PHE A 289 -9.76 -20.92 -11.69
C PHE A 289 -10.39 -20.39 -12.99
N ASN A 290 -9.67 -20.46 -14.12
CA ASN A 290 -10.22 -20.08 -15.42
C ASN A 290 -11.47 -20.89 -15.83
N ARG A 291 -11.47 -22.21 -15.58
CA ARG A 291 -12.65 -23.06 -15.85
C ARG A 291 -13.86 -22.65 -15.01
N LEU A 292 -13.64 -22.27 -13.76
CA LEU A 292 -14.72 -21.97 -12.81
C LEU A 292 -15.30 -20.55 -12.98
N ILE A 293 -14.52 -19.56 -13.43
CA ILE A 293 -14.99 -18.17 -13.60
C ILE A 293 -15.52 -17.84 -15.00
N ARG A 294 -15.32 -18.71 -16.00
CA ARG A 294 -15.69 -18.40 -17.39
C ARG A 294 -17.07 -18.94 -17.77
N ASN A 295 -17.68 -18.32 -18.78
CA ASN A 295 -18.86 -18.83 -19.47
C ASN A 295 -18.48 -19.73 -20.68
N GLU A 296 -19.47 -20.26 -21.39
CA GLU A 296 -19.25 -21.14 -22.56
C GLU A 296 -18.56 -20.42 -23.74
N LYS A 297 -18.63 -19.08 -23.79
CA LYS A 297 -17.91 -18.24 -24.76
C LYS A 297 -16.46 -17.93 -24.36
N GLY A 298 -16.05 -18.36 -23.16
CA GLY A 298 -14.72 -18.10 -22.59
C GLY A 298 -14.57 -16.74 -21.93
N GLU A 299 -15.63 -15.95 -21.80
CA GLU A 299 -15.64 -14.63 -21.14
C GLU A 299 -15.70 -14.82 -19.61
N VAL A 300 -15.19 -13.84 -18.83
CA VAL A 300 -15.20 -13.90 -17.36
C VAL A 300 -16.54 -13.42 -16.80
N GLU A 301 -17.16 -14.24 -15.97
CA GLU A 301 -18.50 -14.03 -15.42
C GLU A 301 -18.40 -13.68 -13.93
N GLN A 302 -18.71 -12.42 -13.60
CA GLN A 302 -18.47 -11.87 -12.26
C GLN A 302 -19.20 -12.65 -11.16
N GLU A 303 -20.44 -13.10 -11.39
CA GLU A 303 -21.23 -13.86 -10.40
C GLU A 303 -20.59 -15.22 -10.03
N LYS A 304 -19.83 -15.84 -10.95
CA LYS A 304 -19.07 -17.06 -10.68
C LYS A 304 -17.82 -16.74 -9.86
N LEU A 305 -17.09 -15.68 -10.22
CA LEU A 305 -15.92 -15.21 -9.48
C LEU A 305 -16.28 -14.78 -8.06
N ASP A 306 -17.44 -14.13 -7.87
CA ASP A 306 -18.02 -13.70 -6.59
C ASP A 306 -18.29 -14.84 -5.61
N LYS A 307 -18.61 -16.04 -6.12
CA LYS A 307 -18.77 -17.26 -5.30
C LYS A 307 -17.43 -17.87 -4.86
N ILE A 308 -16.32 -17.44 -5.44
CA ILE A 308 -14.99 -18.07 -5.32
C ILE A 308 -13.99 -17.20 -4.54
N TRP A 309 -13.85 -15.92 -4.91
CA TRP A 309 -12.82 -15.03 -4.33
C TRP A 309 -12.91 -14.83 -2.79
N PRO A 310 -14.08 -14.87 -2.13
CA PRO A 310 -14.15 -14.72 -0.67
C PRO A 310 -13.44 -15.86 0.07
N LYS A 311 -13.50 -17.09 -0.48
CA LYS A 311 -12.84 -18.29 0.06
C LYS A 311 -11.41 -18.48 -0.46
N LEU A 312 -11.13 -18.01 -1.68
CA LEU A 312 -9.80 -18.16 -2.30
C LEU A 312 -8.70 -17.54 -1.42
N ARG A 313 -7.69 -18.34 -1.06
CA ARG A 313 -6.49 -17.93 -0.32
C ARG A 313 -5.20 -18.19 -1.08
N VAL A 314 -5.18 -19.19 -1.95
CA VAL A 314 -4.03 -19.55 -2.78
C VAL A 314 -4.49 -19.77 -4.22
N LEU A 315 -3.92 -19.01 -5.15
CA LEU A 315 -4.00 -19.27 -6.58
C LEU A 315 -2.61 -19.66 -7.08
N ALA A 316 -2.44 -20.95 -7.38
CA ALA A 316 -1.19 -21.57 -7.80
C ALA A 316 -1.14 -21.74 -9.33
N ARG A 317 0.05 -21.93 -9.91
CA ARG A 317 0.28 -21.93 -11.37
C ARG A 317 -0.41 -20.75 -12.09
N SER A 318 -0.49 -19.58 -11.46
CA SER A 318 -1.18 -18.42 -12.01
C SER A 318 -0.40 -17.82 -13.18
N SER A 319 -1.07 -17.59 -14.31
CA SER A 319 -0.56 -16.74 -15.38
C SER A 319 -0.64 -15.23 -15.01
N PRO A 320 0.08 -14.34 -15.70
CA PRO A 320 -0.06 -12.89 -15.54
C PRO A 320 -1.52 -12.42 -15.69
N THR A 321 -2.24 -13.00 -16.65
CA THR A 321 -3.66 -12.73 -16.90
C THR A 321 -4.57 -13.20 -15.77
N ASP A 322 -4.22 -14.27 -15.06
CA ASP A 322 -5.01 -14.75 -13.92
C ASP A 322 -4.86 -13.82 -12.71
N LYS A 323 -3.64 -13.33 -12.45
CA LYS A 323 -3.36 -12.35 -11.39
C LYS A 323 -4.13 -11.05 -11.66
N HIS A 324 -4.12 -10.54 -12.89
CA HIS A 324 -4.93 -9.39 -13.29
C HIS A 324 -6.45 -9.64 -13.16
N THR A 325 -6.96 -10.76 -13.69
CA THR A 325 -8.39 -11.12 -13.64
C THR A 325 -8.90 -11.24 -12.21
N LEU A 326 -8.13 -11.86 -11.31
CA LEU A 326 -8.48 -11.96 -9.89
C LEU A 326 -8.51 -10.57 -9.22
N VAL A 327 -7.52 -9.71 -9.49
CA VAL A 327 -7.47 -8.35 -8.92
C VAL A 327 -8.65 -7.51 -9.40
N LYS A 328 -8.90 -7.47 -10.73
CA LYS A 328 -10.09 -6.80 -11.30
C LYS A 328 -11.38 -7.34 -10.66
N GLY A 329 -11.55 -8.66 -10.62
CA GLY A 329 -12.77 -9.29 -10.11
C GLY A 329 -13.04 -9.02 -8.62
N ILE A 330 -12.02 -8.85 -7.78
CA ILE A 330 -12.21 -8.46 -6.37
C ILE A 330 -12.58 -6.96 -6.25
N ILE A 331 -12.00 -6.10 -7.09
CA ILE A 331 -12.29 -4.64 -7.11
C ILE A 331 -13.72 -4.37 -7.60
N ASP A 332 -14.14 -5.09 -8.64
CA ASP A 332 -15.44 -4.93 -9.29
C ASP A 332 -16.56 -5.73 -8.55
N SER A 333 -16.22 -6.51 -7.52
CA SER A 333 -17.15 -7.34 -6.73
C SER A 333 -18.11 -6.52 -5.85
N THR A 334 -19.36 -6.98 -5.81
CA THR A 334 -20.42 -6.49 -4.91
C THR A 334 -20.62 -7.37 -3.66
N VAL A 335 -19.79 -8.40 -3.45
CA VAL A 335 -19.92 -9.33 -2.31
C VAL A 335 -19.46 -8.66 -1.00
N GLY A 336 -20.43 -8.10 -0.28
CA GLY A 336 -20.27 -7.47 1.03
C GLY A 336 -20.83 -6.05 1.07
N GLU A 337 -20.94 -5.46 2.27
CA GLU A 337 -21.52 -4.12 2.45
C GLU A 337 -20.75 -2.99 1.72
N HIS A 338 -19.48 -3.21 1.38
CA HIS A 338 -18.55 -2.20 0.85
C HIS A 338 -17.69 -2.80 -0.27
N ARG A 339 -17.38 -2.00 -1.31
CA ARG A 339 -16.34 -2.31 -2.30
C ARG A 339 -15.01 -2.61 -1.60
N GLN A 340 -14.31 -3.63 -2.09
CA GLN A 340 -12.98 -4.00 -1.64
C GLN A 340 -11.93 -2.99 -2.08
N VAL A 341 -10.84 -2.88 -1.32
CA VAL A 341 -9.64 -2.11 -1.69
C VAL A 341 -8.50 -3.10 -1.76
N VAL A 342 -7.97 -3.31 -2.97
CA VAL A 342 -7.04 -4.39 -3.28
C VAL A 342 -5.63 -3.85 -3.46
N ALA A 343 -4.73 -4.27 -2.57
CA ALA A 343 -3.29 -4.10 -2.76
C ALA A 343 -2.69 -5.33 -3.45
N VAL A 344 -1.69 -5.14 -4.29
CA VAL A 344 -0.99 -6.21 -5.04
C VAL A 344 0.51 -6.10 -4.82
N THR A 345 1.22 -7.22 -4.67
CA THR A 345 2.70 -7.25 -4.70
C THR A 345 3.22 -7.94 -5.95
N GLY A 346 4.37 -7.49 -6.44
CA GLY A 346 5.06 -8.09 -7.57
C GLY A 346 6.55 -7.75 -7.65
N ASP A 347 7.28 -8.55 -8.40
CA ASP A 347 8.70 -8.35 -8.74
C ASP A 347 8.98 -8.53 -10.24
N GLY A 348 8.23 -9.40 -10.92
CA GLY A 348 8.40 -9.66 -12.35
C GLY A 348 7.68 -8.67 -13.26
N THR A 349 8.17 -8.57 -14.51
CA THR A 349 7.49 -7.86 -15.62
C THR A 349 6.04 -8.34 -15.80
N ASN A 350 5.83 -9.64 -15.57
CA ASN A 350 4.54 -10.33 -15.50
C ASN A 350 3.51 -9.68 -14.56
N ASP A 351 3.95 -8.96 -13.53
CA ASP A 351 3.05 -8.40 -12.51
C ASP A 351 2.51 -7.03 -12.90
N GLY A 352 3.13 -6.34 -13.87
CA GLY A 352 2.77 -4.98 -14.29
C GLY A 352 1.26 -4.76 -14.54
N PRO A 353 0.57 -5.62 -15.31
CA PRO A 353 -0.87 -5.49 -15.55
C PRO A 353 -1.74 -5.67 -14.29
N ALA A 354 -1.27 -6.42 -13.28
CA ALA A 354 -1.99 -6.61 -12.03
C ALA A 354 -1.69 -5.48 -11.04
N LEU A 355 -0.42 -5.07 -10.93
CA LEU A 355 0.02 -3.91 -10.16
C LEU A 355 -0.72 -2.64 -10.60
N LYS A 356 -0.77 -2.36 -11.90
CA LYS A 356 -1.41 -1.13 -12.42
C LYS A 356 -2.94 -1.14 -12.41
N LYS A 357 -3.58 -2.29 -12.11
CA LYS A 357 -5.03 -2.43 -11.94
C LYS A 357 -5.47 -2.50 -10.47
N ALA A 358 -4.52 -2.60 -9.54
CA ALA A 358 -4.78 -2.56 -8.10
C ALA A 358 -5.34 -1.19 -7.64
N ASP A 359 -5.90 -1.11 -6.43
CA ASP A 359 -6.06 0.18 -5.75
C ASP A 359 -4.70 0.68 -5.18
N VAL A 360 -3.75 -0.23 -4.91
CA VAL A 360 -2.33 0.07 -4.58
C VAL A 360 -1.41 -1.05 -5.10
N GLY A 361 -0.48 -0.74 -6.01
CA GLY A 361 0.58 -1.64 -6.45
C GLY A 361 1.88 -1.49 -5.63
N PHE A 362 2.43 -2.59 -5.14
CA PHE A 362 3.73 -2.67 -4.48
C PHE A 362 4.77 -3.40 -5.33
N ALA A 363 5.89 -2.74 -5.66
CA ALA A 363 7.05 -3.40 -6.25
C ALA A 363 8.15 -3.68 -5.22
N MET A 364 8.86 -4.79 -5.43
CA MET A 364 10.14 -5.04 -4.76
C MET A 364 11.20 -4.05 -5.29
N GLY A 365 12.01 -3.49 -4.40
CA GLY A 365 13.04 -2.50 -4.74
C GLY A 365 14.37 -3.14 -5.15
N ILE A 366 14.73 -4.28 -4.56
CA ILE A 366 16.01 -4.98 -4.79
C ILE A 366 15.85 -6.07 -5.86
N ALA A 367 14.91 -7.00 -5.66
CA ALA A 367 14.64 -8.10 -6.60
C ALA A 367 13.73 -7.70 -7.76
N GLY A 368 13.00 -6.58 -7.66
CA GLY A 368 12.02 -6.17 -8.66
C GLY A 368 12.64 -5.69 -9.97
N THR A 369 12.02 -6.09 -11.06
CA THR A 369 12.28 -5.55 -12.41
C THR A 369 11.80 -4.10 -12.51
N ASP A 370 12.44 -3.29 -13.36
CA ASP A 370 12.11 -1.86 -13.44
C ASP A 370 10.71 -1.61 -14.02
N VAL A 371 10.21 -2.49 -14.90
CA VAL A 371 8.81 -2.49 -15.35
C VAL A 371 7.83 -2.67 -14.18
N ALA A 372 8.14 -3.54 -13.21
CA ALA A 372 7.30 -3.71 -12.02
C ALA A 372 7.34 -2.45 -11.14
N LYS A 373 8.52 -1.85 -10.96
CA LYS A 373 8.70 -0.57 -10.24
C LYS A 373 7.90 0.56 -10.90
N GLU A 374 7.96 0.68 -12.23
CA GLU A 374 7.21 1.68 -13.01
C GLU A 374 5.70 1.48 -12.97
N ALA A 375 5.22 0.23 -12.93
CA ALA A 375 3.81 -0.10 -12.79
C ALA A 375 3.25 0.07 -11.36
N SER A 376 4.13 0.19 -10.35
CA SER A 376 3.75 0.26 -8.93
C SER A 376 3.57 1.68 -8.38
N ASP A 377 2.81 1.82 -7.30
CA ASP A 377 2.58 3.10 -6.61
C ASP A 377 3.50 3.28 -5.39
N ILE A 378 3.97 2.17 -4.81
CA ILE A 378 4.92 2.14 -3.68
C ILE A 378 6.02 1.11 -3.97
N ILE A 379 7.28 1.50 -3.83
CA ILE A 379 8.44 0.59 -3.89
C ILE A 379 8.89 0.26 -2.46
N LEU A 380 9.07 -1.03 -2.17
CA LEU A 380 9.63 -1.52 -0.92
C LEU A 380 11.16 -1.59 -1.03
N THR A 381 11.90 -0.73 -0.35
CA THR A 381 13.36 -0.65 -0.49
C THR A 381 14.13 -1.76 0.25
N ASP A 382 13.41 -2.67 0.92
CA ASP A 382 13.95 -3.81 1.67
C ASP A 382 13.31 -5.16 1.29
N ASP A 383 12.46 -5.18 0.26
CA ASP A 383 11.70 -6.34 -0.23
C ASP A 383 10.92 -7.08 0.88
N ASN A 384 10.50 -6.37 1.93
CA ASN A 384 9.97 -6.99 3.15
C ASN A 384 8.46 -6.79 3.31
N PHE A 385 7.70 -7.87 3.49
CA PHE A 385 6.25 -7.79 3.74
C PHE A 385 5.89 -6.98 5.00
N THR A 386 6.76 -6.88 6.01
CA THR A 386 6.53 -6.00 7.18
C THR A 386 6.41 -4.53 6.78
N SER A 387 7.10 -4.09 5.72
CA SER A 387 7.01 -2.73 5.18
C SER A 387 5.60 -2.43 4.65
N ILE A 388 4.86 -3.43 4.14
CA ILE A 388 3.45 -3.30 3.75
C ILE A 388 2.55 -3.07 4.98
N VAL A 389 2.82 -3.76 6.10
CA VAL A 389 2.10 -3.54 7.37
C VAL A 389 2.36 -2.12 7.91
N LYS A 390 3.58 -1.60 7.77
CA LYS A 390 3.89 -0.18 8.06
C LYS A 390 3.13 0.76 7.12
N ALA A 391 2.97 0.45 5.83
CA ALA A 391 2.20 1.25 4.89
C ALA A 391 0.72 1.35 5.28
N VAL A 392 0.07 0.24 5.67
CA VAL A 392 -1.29 0.23 6.23
C VAL A 392 -1.37 1.12 7.47
N MET A 393 -0.39 1.01 8.38
CA MET A 393 -0.36 1.80 9.62
C MET A 393 -0.20 3.31 9.33
N TRP A 394 0.63 3.68 8.35
CA TRP A 394 0.80 5.05 7.89
C TRP A 394 -0.46 5.60 7.22
N GLY A 395 -1.09 4.86 6.30
CA GLY A 395 -2.33 5.29 5.64
C GLY A 395 -3.49 5.50 6.61
N ARG A 396 -3.66 4.59 7.58
CA ARG A 396 -4.65 4.74 8.66
C ARG A 396 -4.36 5.95 9.56
N ASN A 397 -3.08 6.31 9.73
CA ASN A 397 -2.67 7.49 10.49
C ASN A 397 -2.88 8.80 9.71
N VAL A 398 -2.69 8.79 8.38
CA VAL A 398 -2.98 9.94 7.50
C VAL A 398 -4.47 10.26 7.54
N TYR A 399 -5.34 9.28 7.29
CA TYR A 399 -6.79 9.46 7.35
C TYR A 399 -7.25 10.00 8.72
N ASP A 400 -6.81 9.38 9.82
CA ASP A 400 -7.16 9.84 11.17
C ASP A 400 -6.67 11.27 11.45
N SER A 401 -5.52 11.66 10.92
CA SER A 401 -4.95 12.98 11.17
C SER A 401 -5.60 14.08 10.32
N ILE A 402 -6.08 13.75 9.12
CA ILE A 402 -6.99 14.60 8.34
C ILE A 402 -8.31 14.79 9.12
N SER A 403 -8.91 13.73 9.67
CA SER A 403 -10.12 13.85 10.48
C SER A 403 -9.92 14.68 11.77
N LYS A 404 -8.77 14.57 12.46
CA LYS A 404 -8.44 15.43 13.62
C LYS A 404 -8.36 16.91 13.23
N PHE A 405 -7.61 17.22 12.16
CA PHE A 405 -7.46 18.58 11.66
C PHE A 405 -8.82 19.17 11.26
N LEU A 406 -9.63 18.46 10.48
CA LEU A 406 -10.97 18.90 10.09
C LEU A 406 -11.91 19.06 11.30
N GLN A 407 -11.79 18.26 12.35
CA GLN A 407 -12.62 18.43 13.55
C GLN A 407 -12.32 19.79 14.21
N PHE A 408 -11.04 20.11 14.34
CA PHE A 408 -10.61 21.39 14.89
C PHE A 408 -11.03 22.55 13.98
N GLN A 409 -10.60 22.53 12.72
CA GLN A 409 -10.82 23.62 11.75
C GLN A 409 -12.31 23.94 11.53
N LEU A 410 -13.19 22.93 11.47
CA LEU A 410 -14.63 23.14 11.35
C LEU A 410 -15.24 23.71 12.63
N THR A 411 -14.74 23.34 13.81
CA THR A 411 -15.20 23.92 15.08
C THR A 411 -14.87 25.41 15.15
N VAL A 412 -13.62 25.80 14.85
CA VAL A 412 -13.20 27.21 14.85
C VAL A 412 -14.00 28.01 13.82
N ASN A 413 -14.19 27.50 12.60
CA ASN A 413 -14.97 28.16 11.55
C ASN A 413 -16.43 28.41 11.95
N VAL A 414 -17.13 27.39 12.48
CA VAL A 414 -18.53 27.52 12.90
C VAL A 414 -18.68 28.60 13.98
N VAL A 415 -17.80 28.61 14.98
CA VAL A 415 -17.85 29.61 16.05
C VAL A 415 -17.48 31.00 15.54
N ALA A 416 -16.40 31.14 14.78
CA ALA A 416 -15.96 32.44 14.25
C ALA A 416 -17.03 33.12 13.37
N VAL A 417 -17.68 32.35 12.48
CA VAL A 417 -18.74 32.87 11.60
C VAL A 417 -19.97 33.29 12.40
N ILE A 418 -20.43 32.46 13.35
CA ILE A 418 -21.62 32.78 14.16
C ILE A 418 -21.35 33.98 15.09
N VAL A 419 -20.17 34.05 15.72
CA VAL A 419 -19.77 35.19 16.56
C VAL A 419 -19.70 36.49 15.76
N ALA A 420 -19.09 36.46 14.57
CA ALA A 420 -19.00 37.62 13.69
C ALA A 420 -20.39 38.09 13.20
N PHE A 421 -21.25 37.15 12.78
CA PHE A 421 -22.60 37.45 12.31
C PHE A 421 -23.50 37.99 13.43
N THR A 422 -23.62 37.30 14.56
CA THR A 422 -24.44 37.73 15.70
C THR A 422 -23.92 39.03 16.33
N GLY A 423 -22.60 39.23 16.36
CA GLY A 423 -21.99 40.51 16.72
C GLY A 423 -22.41 41.63 15.78
N ALA A 424 -22.19 41.48 14.47
CA ALA A 424 -22.58 42.49 13.48
C ALA A 424 -24.09 42.83 13.54
N CYS A 425 -24.97 41.83 13.74
CA CYS A 425 -26.41 42.05 13.85
C CYS A 425 -26.85 42.79 15.13
N ILE A 426 -26.17 42.60 16.27
CA ILE A 426 -26.61 43.14 17.58
C ILE A 426 -25.81 44.37 18.02
N THR A 427 -24.49 44.35 17.84
CA THR A 427 -23.59 45.47 18.23
C THR A 427 -23.20 46.39 17.08
N GLN A 428 -23.65 46.13 15.85
CA GLN A 428 -23.28 46.86 14.61
C GLN A 428 -21.77 46.85 14.31
N ASP A 429 -21.04 45.97 14.98
CA ASP A 429 -19.59 45.80 14.95
C ASP A 429 -19.26 44.37 15.37
N SER A 430 -18.16 43.83 14.85
CA SER A 430 -17.67 42.49 15.20
C SER A 430 -16.81 42.55 16.47
N PRO A 431 -17.03 41.66 17.46
CA PRO A 431 -16.20 41.60 18.67
C PRO A 431 -14.75 41.13 18.39
N LEU A 432 -14.51 40.56 17.20
CA LEU A 432 -13.17 40.24 16.68
C LEU A 432 -12.85 41.17 15.50
N LYS A 433 -11.71 41.87 15.56
CA LYS A 433 -11.26 42.79 14.50
C LYS A 433 -10.50 42.06 13.39
N ALA A 434 -10.39 42.68 12.21
CA ALA A 434 -9.83 42.03 11.01
C ALA A 434 -8.43 41.41 11.23
N VAL A 435 -7.51 42.12 11.90
CA VAL A 435 -6.16 41.61 12.22
C VAL A 435 -6.21 40.42 13.20
N GLN A 436 -7.14 40.45 14.16
CA GLN A 436 -7.37 39.35 15.11
C GLN A 436 -7.95 38.12 14.39
N MET A 437 -8.84 38.30 13.41
CA MET A 437 -9.34 37.21 12.57
C MET A 437 -8.25 36.59 11.69
N LEU A 438 -7.33 37.40 11.14
CA LEU A 438 -6.16 36.90 10.40
C LEU A 438 -5.22 36.07 11.30
N TRP A 439 -5.01 36.49 12.55
CA TRP A 439 -4.25 35.72 13.54
C TRP A 439 -4.94 34.39 13.89
N VAL A 440 -6.26 34.40 14.14
CA VAL A 440 -7.04 33.17 14.34
C VAL A 440 -6.94 32.24 13.12
N ASN A 441 -7.04 32.78 11.90
CA ASN A 441 -6.92 32.02 10.66
C ASN A 441 -5.54 31.34 10.54
N LEU A 442 -4.45 32.06 10.84
CA LEU A 442 -3.10 31.52 10.82
C LEU A 442 -2.92 30.36 11.82
N ILE A 443 -3.50 30.48 13.02
CA ILE A 443 -3.52 29.40 14.03
C ILE A 443 -4.29 28.19 13.50
N MET A 444 -5.54 28.38 13.08
CA MET A 444 -6.45 27.27 12.77
C MET A 444 -6.12 26.53 11.48
N ASP A 445 -5.57 27.21 10.48
CA ASP A 445 -5.26 26.60 9.18
C ASP A 445 -3.80 26.18 9.10
N THR A 446 -2.85 27.10 9.28
CA THR A 446 -1.42 26.81 9.03
C THR A 446 -0.75 26.10 10.21
N PHE A 447 -0.92 26.60 11.43
CA PHE A 447 -0.24 25.99 12.58
C PHE A 447 -0.89 24.69 13.04
N ALA A 448 -2.22 24.63 13.15
CA ALA A 448 -2.91 23.42 13.58
C ALA A 448 -2.91 22.29 12.54
N SER A 449 -2.86 22.58 11.23
CA SER A 449 -2.61 21.52 10.23
C SER A 449 -1.21 20.91 10.42
N LEU A 450 -0.17 21.74 10.61
CA LEU A 450 1.18 21.27 10.90
C LEU A 450 1.26 20.47 12.21
N ALA A 451 0.56 20.90 13.26
CA ALA A 451 0.55 20.23 14.56
C ALA A 451 -0.21 18.89 14.54
N LEU A 452 -1.42 18.86 13.95
CA LEU A 452 -2.31 17.69 13.97
C LEU A 452 -1.98 16.66 12.86
N ALA A 453 -1.54 17.10 11.67
CA ALA A 453 -1.19 16.19 10.57
C ALA A 453 0.14 15.45 10.78
N THR A 454 1.00 15.92 11.69
CA THR A 454 2.35 15.37 11.89
C THR A 454 2.44 14.21 12.89
N GLU A 455 1.35 13.80 13.52
CA GLU A 455 1.38 12.75 14.56
C GLU A 455 1.99 11.41 14.06
N PRO A 456 2.80 10.72 14.89
CA PRO A 456 3.37 9.43 14.53
C PRO A 456 2.37 8.27 14.74
N PRO A 457 2.36 7.26 13.85
CA PRO A 457 1.43 6.13 13.92
C PRO A 457 1.62 5.28 15.18
N THR A 458 0.57 4.52 15.51
CA THR A 458 0.49 3.63 16.67
C THR A 458 -0.16 2.30 16.31
N GLU A 459 0.25 1.21 16.95
CA GLU A 459 -0.24 -0.14 16.61
C GLU A 459 -1.74 -0.36 16.92
N SER A 460 -2.36 0.50 17.74
CA SER A 460 -3.82 0.51 17.94
C SER A 460 -4.58 0.73 16.63
N LEU A 461 -3.99 1.41 15.64
CA LEU A 461 -4.56 1.57 14.29
C LEU A 461 -4.75 0.23 13.55
N LEU A 462 -3.98 -0.82 13.92
CA LEU A 462 -4.12 -2.18 13.38
C LEU A 462 -5.15 -3.03 14.13
N LYS A 463 -5.68 -2.57 15.27
CA LYS A 463 -6.68 -3.32 16.07
C LYS A 463 -8.13 -3.10 15.63
N ARG A 464 -8.35 -2.26 14.60
CA ARG A 464 -9.66 -1.98 13.99
C ARG A 464 -9.72 -2.46 12.54
N ARG A 465 -10.92 -2.65 12.01
CA ARG A 465 -11.18 -2.86 10.57
C ARG A 465 -10.93 -1.55 9.78
N PRO A 466 -10.66 -1.60 8.47
CA PRO A 466 -10.60 -0.41 7.62
C PRO A 466 -11.95 0.33 7.58
N TYR A 467 -11.95 1.63 7.25
CA TYR A 467 -13.18 2.40 7.16
C TYR A 467 -13.99 2.01 5.92
N GLY A 468 -13.32 1.76 4.80
CA GLY A 468 -13.94 1.42 3.51
C GLY A 468 -14.33 2.67 2.72
N ARG A 469 -14.08 2.61 1.40
CA ARG A 469 -14.02 3.77 0.48
C ARG A 469 -15.27 4.66 0.44
N ASN A 470 -16.44 4.15 0.85
CA ASN A 470 -17.71 4.85 0.78
C ASN A 470 -18.19 5.46 2.12
N LYS A 471 -17.41 5.39 3.20
CA LYS A 471 -17.79 6.04 4.47
C LYS A 471 -17.54 7.56 4.41
N PRO A 472 -18.44 8.40 4.94
CA PRO A 472 -18.24 9.84 4.96
C PRO A 472 -17.10 10.23 5.90
N LEU A 473 -16.28 11.18 5.46
CA LEU A 473 -15.11 11.68 6.20
C LEU A 473 -15.50 12.33 7.53
N ILE A 474 -16.64 13.04 7.56
CA ILE A 474 -17.22 13.59 8.79
C ILE A 474 -18.09 12.53 9.47
N SER A 475 -17.54 11.88 10.49
CA SER A 475 -18.23 10.86 11.27
C SER A 475 -19.22 11.45 12.28
N ARG A 476 -20.18 10.65 12.77
CA ARG A 476 -21.16 11.09 13.80
C ARG A 476 -20.52 11.44 15.14
N THR A 477 -19.36 10.83 15.49
CA THR A 477 -18.58 11.23 16.67
C THR A 477 -17.91 12.58 16.46
N MET A 478 -17.30 12.80 15.29
CA MET A 478 -16.69 14.07 14.90
C MET A 478 -17.73 15.21 14.87
N MET A 479 -18.91 14.98 14.30
CA MET A 479 -20.01 15.98 14.28
C MET A 479 -20.55 16.28 15.70
N LYS A 480 -20.66 15.26 16.58
CA LYS A 480 -20.96 15.49 18.01
C LYS A 480 -19.92 16.42 18.65
N ASN A 481 -18.64 16.17 18.40
CA ASN A 481 -17.55 16.96 18.99
C ASN A 481 -17.57 18.41 18.47
N ILE A 482 -17.68 18.61 17.15
CA ILE A 482 -17.77 19.93 16.52
C ILE A 482 -18.91 20.76 17.12
N LEU A 483 -20.14 20.21 17.14
CA LEU A 483 -21.30 20.93 17.65
C LEU A 483 -21.25 21.12 19.18
N GLY A 484 -20.71 20.15 19.93
CA GLY A 484 -20.59 20.22 21.38
C GLY A 484 -19.59 21.28 21.86
N HIS A 485 -18.44 21.40 21.19
CA HIS A 485 -17.45 22.44 21.46
C HIS A 485 -17.94 23.79 20.97
N ALA A 486 -18.50 23.88 19.75
CA ALA A 486 -19.06 25.12 19.25
C ALA A 486 -20.16 25.71 20.16
N PHE A 487 -21.02 24.86 20.73
CA PHE A 487 -22.04 25.27 21.71
C PHE A 487 -21.44 25.90 22.97
N TYR A 488 -20.40 25.30 23.55
CA TYR A 488 -19.70 25.84 24.73
C TYR A 488 -19.02 27.18 24.42
N GLN A 489 -18.22 27.22 23.35
CA GLN A 489 -17.50 28.43 22.94
C GLN A 489 -18.46 29.58 22.63
N LEU A 490 -19.59 29.31 21.95
CA LEU A 490 -20.60 30.34 21.68
C LEU A 490 -21.25 30.88 22.96
N ILE A 491 -21.61 30.02 23.91
CA ILE A 491 -22.15 30.45 25.21
C ILE A 491 -21.14 31.33 25.95
N VAL A 492 -19.88 30.87 26.04
CA VAL A 492 -18.79 31.63 26.69
C VAL A 492 -18.60 32.99 26.02
N ILE A 493 -18.45 33.03 24.69
CA ILE A 493 -18.19 34.26 23.95
C ILE A 493 -19.37 35.22 24.05
N PHE A 494 -20.62 34.76 23.97
CA PHE A 494 -21.77 35.64 24.11
C PHE A 494 -21.97 36.14 25.55
N ILE A 495 -21.67 35.34 26.58
CA ILE A 495 -21.64 35.82 27.97
C ILE A 495 -20.58 36.92 28.13
N LEU A 496 -19.37 36.71 27.60
CA LEU A 496 -18.31 37.72 27.66
C LEU A 496 -18.67 38.98 26.85
N VAL A 497 -19.22 38.85 25.63
CA VAL A 497 -19.58 39.99 24.77
C VAL A 497 -20.75 40.80 25.33
N PHE A 498 -21.75 40.18 25.97
CA PHE A 498 -22.96 40.87 26.43
C PHE A 498 -22.98 41.23 27.92
N ALA A 499 -22.18 40.55 28.75
CA ALA A 499 -22.13 40.75 30.21
C ALA A 499 -20.71 40.84 30.80
N GLY A 500 -19.63 40.65 30.01
CA GLY A 500 -18.24 40.68 30.49
C GLY A 500 -17.87 41.98 31.20
N GLU A 501 -18.35 43.12 30.69
CA GLU A 501 -18.27 44.45 31.33
C GLU A 501 -18.68 44.44 32.82
N LYS A 502 -19.70 43.65 33.19
CA LYS A 502 -20.22 43.54 34.57
C LYS A 502 -19.53 42.45 35.39
N PHE A 503 -19.00 41.42 34.74
CA PHE A 503 -18.26 40.34 35.41
C PHE A 503 -16.82 40.74 35.77
N PHE A 504 -16.21 41.65 35.01
CA PHE A 504 -14.83 42.10 35.22
C PHE A 504 -14.72 43.53 35.75
N ASP A 505 -15.85 44.24 35.93
CA ASP A 505 -15.94 45.64 36.36
C ASP A 505 -15.10 46.58 35.47
N ILE A 506 -15.39 46.56 34.16
CA ILE A 506 -14.65 47.28 33.12
C ILE A 506 -15.57 48.00 32.12
N ASP A 507 -15.08 49.10 31.55
CA ASP A 507 -15.77 49.87 30.52
C ASP A 507 -16.18 49.01 29.31
N SER A 508 -17.44 49.18 28.89
CA SER A 508 -17.99 48.45 27.76
C SER A 508 -17.30 48.83 26.45
N GLY A 509 -16.69 47.85 25.78
CA GLY A 509 -16.20 48.02 24.41
C GLY A 509 -17.31 48.14 23.35
N ARG A 510 -18.58 48.00 23.74
CA ARG A 510 -19.73 47.97 22.81
C ARG A 510 -20.11 49.37 22.34
N LYS A 511 -20.46 49.51 21.06
CA LYS A 511 -20.86 50.77 20.41
C LYS A 511 -19.81 51.90 20.53
N ALA A 512 -18.54 51.56 20.69
CA ALA A 512 -17.46 52.53 20.73
C ALA A 512 -17.38 53.31 19.38
N PRO A 513 -17.12 54.62 19.39
CA PRO A 513 -17.08 55.43 18.17
C PRO A 513 -15.90 55.04 17.27
N LEU A 514 -16.03 55.30 15.97
CA LEU A 514 -14.96 55.07 15.00
C LEU A 514 -13.69 55.83 15.46
N HIS A 515 -12.54 55.11 15.48
CA HIS A 515 -11.25 55.54 16.04
C HIS A 515 -11.12 55.57 17.59
N SER A 516 -12.04 54.93 18.34
CA SER A 516 -11.82 54.66 19.77
C SER A 516 -10.53 53.87 20.05
N PRO A 517 -9.89 54.05 21.23
CA PRO A 517 -8.77 53.19 21.64
C PRO A 517 -9.22 51.71 21.83
N PRO A 518 -8.28 50.74 21.82
CA PRO A 518 -8.59 49.34 22.12
C PRO A 518 -9.20 49.17 23.52
N SER A 519 -10.34 48.47 23.60
CA SER A 519 -11.01 48.18 24.87
C SER A 519 -10.50 46.89 25.51
N GLN A 520 -10.32 46.90 26.84
CA GLN A 520 -10.04 45.69 27.62
C GLN A 520 -11.13 44.62 27.42
N HIS A 521 -12.40 45.04 27.30
CA HIS A 521 -13.55 44.14 27.14
C HIS A 521 -13.40 43.22 25.92
N TYR A 522 -13.16 43.78 24.73
CA TYR A 522 -12.94 42.96 23.54
C TYR A 522 -11.56 42.26 23.53
N THR A 523 -10.57 42.78 24.26
CA THR A 523 -9.29 42.06 24.41
C THR A 523 -9.46 40.78 25.25
N ILE A 524 -10.31 40.80 26.29
CA ILE A 524 -10.70 39.59 27.05
C ILE A 524 -11.46 38.60 26.16
N VAL A 525 -12.39 39.06 25.32
CA VAL A 525 -13.12 38.20 24.37
C VAL A 525 -12.15 37.52 23.38
N PHE A 526 -11.28 38.31 22.73
CA PHE A 526 -10.27 37.80 21.80
C PHE A 526 -9.29 36.83 22.47
N ASN A 527 -8.77 37.17 23.65
CA ASN A 527 -7.81 36.33 24.35
C ASN A 527 -8.43 35.02 24.82
N THR A 528 -9.64 35.06 25.41
CA THR A 528 -10.37 33.85 25.81
C THR A 528 -10.70 32.97 24.59
N PHE A 529 -11.06 33.57 23.46
CA PHE A 529 -11.31 32.82 22.21
C PHE A 529 -10.07 32.07 21.72
N VAL A 530 -8.90 32.73 21.65
CA VAL A 530 -7.64 32.07 21.24
C VAL A 530 -7.23 30.98 22.23
N LEU A 531 -7.32 31.24 23.53
CA LEU A 531 -6.99 30.23 24.55
C LEU A 531 -7.92 29.02 24.48
N MET A 532 -9.24 29.21 24.30
CA MET A 532 -10.17 28.10 24.08
C MET A 532 -9.78 27.28 22.83
N GLN A 533 -9.30 27.90 21.74
CA GLN A 533 -8.84 27.11 20.60
C GLN A 533 -7.59 26.29 20.89
N LEU A 534 -6.60 26.81 21.62
CA LEU A 534 -5.42 26.02 22.01
C LEU A 534 -5.78 24.78 22.85
N PHE A 535 -6.81 24.88 23.70
CA PHE A 535 -7.31 23.73 24.47
C PHE A 535 -8.21 22.80 23.64
N ASN A 536 -9.02 23.34 22.72
CA ASN A 536 -9.79 22.56 21.74
C ASN A 536 -8.87 21.80 20.76
N GLU A 537 -7.70 22.32 20.42
CA GLU A 537 -6.70 21.62 19.60
C GLU A 537 -6.20 20.34 20.28
N ILE A 538 -5.92 20.41 21.60
CA ILE A 538 -5.54 19.25 22.43
C ILE A 538 -6.68 18.21 22.48
N ASN A 539 -7.93 18.64 22.66
CA ASN A 539 -9.10 17.74 22.58
C ASN A 539 -9.23 17.09 21.20
N SER A 540 -9.06 17.87 20.13
CA SER A 540 -9.28 17.44 18.75
C SER A 540 -8.25 16.44 18.22
N ARG A 541 -7.16 16.17 18.96
CA ARG A 541 -6.30 15.00 18.76
C ARG A 541 -7.06 13.66 18.87
N LYS A 542 -8.20 13.60 19.58
CA LYS A 542 -8.92 12.36 19.94
C LYS A 542 -10.32 12.27 19.32
N ILE A 543 -10.39 11.74 18.10
CA ILE A 543 -11.63 11.57 17.31
C ILE A 543 -12.46 10.31 17.65
N HIS A 544 -11.89 9.31 18.33
CA HIS A 544 -12.54 8.00 18.60
C HIS A 544 -13.25 7.87 19.95
N GLY A 545 -13.37 8.95 20.73
CA GLY A 545 -13.91 8.90 22.09
C GLY A 545 -12.90 8.37 23.14
N GLU A 546 -11.61 8.42 22.82
CA GLU A 546 -10.53 8.19 23.79
C GLU A 546 -10.52 9.29 24.85
N LYS A 547 -10.80 8.95 26.11
CA LYS A 547 -10.85 9.94 27.21
C LYS A 547 -9.50 10.63 27.47
N ASN A 548 -8.38 9.93 27.35
CA ASN A 548 -7.07 10.50 27.68
C ASN A 548 -6.48 11.30 26.50
N VAL A 549 -6.79 12.59 26.45
CA VAL A 549 -6.29 13.56 25.45
C VAL A 549 -4.78 13.84 25.57
N PHE A 550 -4.20 13.71 26.75
CA PHE A 550 -2.76 13.91 26.98
C PHE A 550 -1.90 12.69 26.57
N SER A 551 -2.52 11.53 26.36
CA SER A 551 -1.83 10.30 25.97
C SER A 551 -0.97 10.51 24.72
N GLY A 552 0.34 10.28 24.87
CA GLY A 552 1.33 10.42 23.80
C GLY A 552 1.60 11.86 23.31
N ILE A 553 1.18 12.90 24.03
CA ILE A 553 1.38 14.31 23.60
C ILE A 553 2.86 14.63 23.35
N TYR A 554 3.74 14.27 24.29
CA TYR A 554 5.20 14.47 24.20
C TYR A 554 5.88 13.71 23.05
N ARG A 555 5.20 12.75 22.41
CA ARG A 555 5.73 12.01 21.25
C ARG A 555 5.67 12.83 19.95
N ASN A 556 4.85 13.90 19.90
CA ASN A 556 4.88 14.87 18.81
C ASN A 556 5.46 16.20 19.30
N ILE A 557 6.78 16.36 19.11
CA ILE A 557 7.51 17.60 19.45
C ILE A 557 6.93 18.79 18.67
N ILE A 558 6.54 18.61 17.40
CA ILE A 558 5.97 19.68 16.56
C ILE A 558 4.68 20.21 17.18
N PHE A 559 3.77 19.33 17.61
CA PHE A 559 2.55 19.71 18.31
C PHE A 559 2.85 20.50 19.59
N CYS A 560 3.79 20.02 20.41
CA CYS A 560 4.16 20.69 21.65
C CYS A 560 4.77 22.09 21.40
N SER A 561 5.63 22.22 20.38
CA SER A 561 6.22 23.50 19.96
C SER A 561 5.21 24.46 19.37
N VAL A 562 4.22 23.98 18.61
CA VAL A 562 3.13 24.82 18.07
C VAL A 562 2.25 25.36 19.20
N VAL A 563 1.69 24.49 20.06
CA VAL A 563 0.79 24.93 21.13
C VAL A 563 1.48 25.88 22.11
N LEU A 564 2.72 25.57 22.53
CA LEU A 564 3.48 26.44 23.43
C LEU A 564 3.92 27.74 22.73
N GLY A 565 4.34 27.66 21.46
CA GLY A 565 4.73 28.82 20.67
C GLY A 565 3.58 29.79 20.46
N THR A 566 2.40 29.29 20.07
CA THR A 566 1.19 30.10 19.89
C THR A 566 0.72 30.71 21.22
N PHE A 567 0.80 29.99 22.35
CA PHE A 567 0.52 30.54 23.67
C PHE A 567 1.46 31.70 24.04
N ILE A 568 2.76 31.55 23.80
CA ILE A 568 3.76 32.61 24.04
C ILE A 568 3.53 33.80 23.09
N CYS A 569 3.26 33.57 21.81
CA CYS A 569 2.92 34.62 20.85
C CYS A 569 1.64 35.37 21.25
N GLN A 570 0.63 34.67 21.78
CA GLN A 570 -0.61 35.29 22.25
C GLN A 570 -0.37 36.22 23.44
N ILE A 571 0.53 35.87 24.37
CA ILE A 571 0.97 36.77 25.46
C ILE A 571 1.62 38.04 24.88
N PHE A 572 2.55 37.90 23.92
CA PHE A 572 3.18 39.06 23.29
C PHE A 572 2.18 39.93 22.50
N ILE A 573 1.21 39.35 21.82
CA ILE A 573 0.19 40.07 21.05
C ILE A 573 -0.76 40.87 21.96
N VAL A 574 -1.16 40.31 23.11
CA VAL A 574 -2.06 40.99 24.04
C VAL A 574 -1.35 42.12 24.80
N GLU A 575 -0.15 41.88 25.32
CA GLU A 575 0.58 42.87 26.14
C GLU A 575 1.29 43.95 25.29
N PHE A 576 1.81 43.61 24.11
CA PHE A 576 2.61 44.54 23.29
C PHE A 576 2.00 44.84 21.90
N GLY A 577 1.00 44.07 21.44
CA GLY A 577 0.41 44.23 20.10
C GLY A 577 -0.49 45.46 19.94
N GLY A 578 -0.94 46.07 21.03
CA GLY A 578 -1.48 47.43 21.11
C GLY A 578 -2.47 47.82 19.98
N LYS A 579 -2.26 49.00 19.38
CA LYS A 579 -3.09 49.51 18.28
C LYS A 579 -3.11 48.58 17.04
N PRO A 580 -1.99 48.05 16.52
CA PRO A 580 -2.00 47.15 15.35
C PRO A 580 -2.90 45.91 15.51
N PHE A 581 -2.91 45.28 16.69
CA PHE A 581 -3.75 44.11 16.97
C PHE A 581 -5.09 44.44 17.65
N SER A 582 -5.44 45.73 17.79
CA SER A 582 -6.60 46.21 18.56
C SER A 582 -6.71 45.59 19.96
N CYS A 583 -5.57 45.42 20.63
CA CYS A 583 -5.44 44.87 21.97
C CYS A 583 -4.96 45.94 22.97
N THR A 584 -5.15 45.67 24.25
CA THR A 584 -4.59 46.46 25.37
C THR A 584 -4.19 45.51 26.50
N SER A 585 -3.20 45.89 27.31
CA SER A 585 -2.65 45.03 28.35
C SER A 585 -3.71 44.58 29.36
N LEU A 586 -3.64 43.32 29.77
CA LEU A 586 -4.59 42.71 30.70
C LEU A 586 -3.95 42.52 32.08
N SER A 587 -4.74 42.73 33.12
CA SER A 587 -4.30 42.39 34.48
C SER A 587 -4.08 40.88 34.62
N LEU A 588 -3.19 40.48 35.54
CA LEU A 588 -2.95 39.07 35.85
C LEU A 588 -4.23 38.32 36.25
N SER A 589 -5.18 39.01 36.90
CA SER A 589 -6.51 38.46 37.24
C SER A 589 -7.32 38.14 35.97
N GLN A 590 -7.42 39.07 35.03
CA GLN A 590 -8.11 38.86 33.75
C GLN A 590 -7.44 37.73 32.94
N TRP A 591 -6.10 37.67 32.90
CA TRP A 591 -5.35 36.56 32.29
C TRP A 591 -5.68 35.20 32.90
N LEU A 592 -5.71 35.10 34.24
CA LEU A 592 -6.06 33.86 34.94
C LEU A 592 -7.51 33.42 34.67
N TRP A 593 -8.45 34.36 34.53
CA TRP A 593 -9.82 34.06 34.12
C TRP A 593 -9.93 33.58 32.67
N CYS A 594 -9.26 34.24 31.72
CA CYS A 594 -9.18 33.79 30.32
C CYS A 594 -8.61 32.37 30.23
N LEU A 595 -7.56 32.08 31.02
CA LEU A 595 -6.92 30.76 31.10
C LEU A 595 -7.82 29.71 31.75
N PHE A 596 -8.52 30.05 32.84
CA PHE A 596 -9.47 29.16 33.52
C PHE A 596 -10.63 28.76 32.60
N ILE A 597 -11.21 29.72 31.87
CA ILE A 597 -12.25 29.48 30.88
C ILE A 597 -11.72 28.60 29.73
N GLY A 598 -10.49 28.86 29.26
CA GLY A 598 -9.79 28.00 28.31
C GLY A 598 -9.65 26.55 28.79
N ILE A 599 -9.21 26.33 30.03
CA ILE A 599 -9.11 24.99 30.65
C ILE A 599 -10.50 24.34 30.79
N GLY A 600 -11.56 25.14 30.93
CA GLY A 600 -12.95 24.68 30.90
C GLY A 600 -13.31 23.91 29.62
N GLU A 601 -12.73 24.25 28.47
CA GLU A 601 -12.91 23.53 27.20
C GLU A 601 -12.33 22.09 27.24
N LEU A 602 -11.22 21.87 27.95
CA LEU A 602 -10.70 20.50 28.18
C LEU A 602 -11.69 19.65 28.97
N LEU A 603 -12.28 20.23 30.03
CA LEU A 603 -13.25 19.57 30.88
C LEU A 603 -14.57 19.32 30.14
N TRP A 604 -15.01 20.28 29.31
CA TRP A 604 -16.18 20.15 28.47
C TRP A 604 -16.01 19.07 27.38
N GLY A 605 -14.80 18.94 26.81
CA GLY A 605 -14.45 17.84 25.92
C GLY A 605 -14.61 16.46 26.55
N GLN A 606 -14.31 16.30 27.85
CA GLN A 606 -14.57 15.06 28.59
C GLN A 606 -16.07 14.82 28.79
N PHE A 607 -16.86 15.86 29.05
CA PHE A 607 -18.32 15.76 29.17
C PHE A 607 -18.96 15.36 27.83
N ILE A 608 -18.60 16.02 26.71
CA ILE A 608 -19.02 15.62 25.36
C ILE A 608 -18.62 14.15 25.10
N SER A 609 -17.40 13.75 25.46
CA SER A 609 -16.89 12.39 25.27
C SER A 609 -17.73 11.34 26.01
N ALA A 610 -18.27 11.67 27.19
CA ALA A 610 -19.15 10.78 27.96
C ALA A 610 -20.54 10.57 27.32
N ILE A 611 -21.03 11.52 26.52
CA ILE A 611 -22.36 11.41 25.87
C ILE A 611 -22.32 10.35 24.74
N PRO A 612 -23.13 9.27 24.83
CA PRO A 612 -23.11 8.21 23.83
C PRO A 612 -23.82 8.65 22.54
N THR A 613 -23.20 8.44 21.38
CA THR A 613 -23.74 8.83 20.07
C THR A 613 -25.07 8.16 19.69
N ARG A 614 -25.52 7.13 20.43
CA ARG A 614 -26.83 6.49 20.25
C ARG A 614 -28.02 7.38 20.65
N SER A 615 -27.84 8.41 21.48
CA SER A 615 -28.94 9.33 21.86
C SER A 615 -29.22 10.38 20.78
N LEU A 616 -28.19 10.79 20.03
CA LEU A 616 -28.23 11.91 19.09
C LEU A 616 -28.83 11.51 17.73
N LYS A 617 -30.11 11.12 17.72
CA LYS A 617 -30.82 10.62 16.52
C LYS A 617 -30.81 11.59 15.34
N PHE A 618 -30.78 12.91 15.57
CA PHE A 618 -30.72 13.92 14.50
C PHE A 618 -29.40 13.87 13.70
N LEU A 619 -28.31 13.36 14.29
CA LEU A 619 -27.05 13.11 13.58
C LEU A 619 -27.09 11.84 12.71
N LYS A 620 -28.26 11.22 12.51
CA LYS A 620 -28.41 10.05 11.63
C LYS A 620 -28.32 10.44 10.15
N GLU A 621 -28.93 11.55 9.76
CA GLU A 621 -28.98 12.05 8.38
C GLU A 621 -27.78 12.94 8.04
N ALA A 622 -27.34 13.79 8.98
CA ALA A 622 -26.18 14.66 8.80
C ALA A 622 -24.91 13.85 8.44
N GLY A 623 -24.38 14.06 7.24
CA GLY A 623 -23.16 13.42 6.72
C GLY A 623 -23.38 12.23 5.80
N HIS A 624 -24.61 11.77 5.56
CA HIS A 624 -24.89 10.88 4.43
C HIS A 624 -25.17 11.73 3.19
N GLY A 625 -24.39 11.54 2.12
CA GLY A 625 -24.72 12.10 0.81
C GLY A 625 -25.97 11.44 0.23
N THR A 626 -26.61 12.09 -0.74
CA THR A 626 -27.80 11.55 -1.42
C THR A 626 -27.51 10.15 -1.98
N THR A 627 -28.43 9.23 -1.72
CA THR A 627 -28.28 7.81 -2.06
C THR A 627 -28.13 7.63 -3.57
N LYS A 628 -27.21 6.75 -4.01
CA LYS A 628 -26.92 6.52 -5.44
C LYS A 628 -28.18 6.31 -6.30
N GLU A 629 -29.20 5.67 -5.74
CA GLU A 629 -30.47 5.31 -6.39
C GLU A 629 -31.25 6.50 -6.96
N GLU A 630 -31.18 7.69 -6.33
CA GLU A 630 -31.84 8.89 -6.86
C GLU A 630 -31.12 9.45 -8.10
N ILE A 631 -29.81 9.21 -8.22
CA ILE A 631 -28.98 9.75 -9.32
C ILE A 631 -29.07 8.85 -10.56
N THR A 632 -29.30 7.54 -10.40
CA THR A 632 -29.37 6.61 -11.55
C THR A 632 -30.56 6.90 -12.47
N LYS A 633 -31.71 7.32 -11.92
CA LYS A 633 -32.93 7.60 -12.69
C LYS A 633 -32.81 8.77 -13.68
N ASP A 634 -31.93 9.72 -13.41
CA ASP A 634 -31.66 10.86 -14.30
C ASP A 634 -30.59 10.54 -15.38
N ALA A 635 -30.07 9.30 -15.42
CA ALA A 635 -28.90 8.91 -16.22
C ALA A 635 -29.13 7.73 -17.20
N GLU A 636 -30.34 7.15 -17.25
CA GLU A 636 -30.69 6.11 -18.23
C GLU A 636 -30.87 6.70 -19.64
N GLY A 637 -29.77 6.82 -20.41
CA GLY A 637 -29.84 7.28 -21.81
C GLY A 637 -28.53 7.62 -22.54
N LEU A 638 -27.35 7.42 -21.95
CA LEU A 638 -26.06 7.68 -22.61
C LEU A 638 -25.04 6.57 -22.28
N ASP A 639 -24.56 5.86 -23.31
CA ASP A 639 -23.55 4.81 -23.19
C ASP A 639 -22.10 5.36 -23.09
N GLU A 640 -21.21 4.50 -22.57
CA GLU A 640 -19.74 4.59 -22.54
C GLU A 640 -19.09 5.99 -22.55
N ILE A 641 -18.94 6.59 -21.36
CA ILE A 641 -18.03 7.72 -21.10
C ILE A 641 -17.14 7.38 -19.89
N ASP A 642 -15.85 7.74 -19.94
CA ASP A 642 -14.89 7.47 -18.86
C ASP A 642 -15.28 8.17 -17.54
N HIS A 643 -15.05 7.46 -16.43
CA HIS A 643 -15.42 7.89 -15.09
C HIS A 643 -14.74 9.20 -14.68
N ALA A 644 -13.52 9.47 -15.16
CA ALA A 644 -12.80 10.70 -14.87
C ALA A 644 -13.47 11.95 -15.50
N GLU A 645 -13.98 11.83 -16.74
CA GLU A 645 -14.67 12.94 -17.40
C GLU A 645 -16.04 13.21 -16.76
N MET A 646 -16.72 12.15 -16.31
CA MET A 646 -18.00 12.24 -15.61
C MET A 646 -17.90 13.08 -14.32
N GLU A 647 -16.84 12.93 -13.53
CA GLU A 647 -16.64 13.73 -12.32
C GLU A 647 -16.28 15.20 -12.62
N LEU A 648 -15.50 15.44 -13.69
CA LEU A 648 -15.14 16.79 -14.11
C LEU A 648 -16.38 17.57 -14.61
N ARG A 649 -17.28 16.92 -15.35
CA ARG A 649 -18.59 17.48 -15.73
C ARG A 649 -19.52 17.70 -14.52
N ARG A 650 -19.51 16.82 -13.51
CA ARG A 650 -20.29 17.02 -12.26
C ARG A 650 -19.91 18.31 -11.53
N GLY A 651 -18.62 18.63 -11.45
CA GLY A 651 -18.14 19.90 -10.89
C GLY A 651 -18.70 21.11 -11.64
N GLN A 652 -18.64 21.10 -12.97
CA GLN A 652 -19.18 22.17 -13.82
C GLN A 652 -20.71 22.32 -13.65
N ILE A 653 -21.47 21.22 -13.64
CA ILE A 653 -22.94 21.24 -13.48
C ILE A 653 -23.35 21.83 -12.12
N LEU A 654 -22.61 21.52 -11.05
CA LEU A 654 -22.82 22.13 -9.73
C LEU A 654 -22.51 23.64 -9.74
N TRP A 655 -21.45 24.05 -10.45
CA TRP A 655 -21.08 25.46 -10.59
C TRP A 655 -22.12 26.27 -11.37
N PHE A 656 -22.64 25.73 -12.48
CA PHE A 656 -23.77 26.32 -13.22
C PHE A 656 -25.06 26.38 -12.40
N ARG A 657 -25.39 25.34 -11.61
CA ARG A 657 -26.52 25.37 -10.67
C ARG A 657 -26.31 26.42 -9.55
N GLY A 658 -25.07 26.66 -9.14
CA GLY A 658 -24.70 27.75 -8.23
C GLY A 658 -24.94 29.14 -8.84
N LEU A 659 -24.42 29.38 -10.04
CA LEU A 659 -24.62 30.63 -10.78
C LEU A 659 -26.10 30.93 -11.04
N ASN A 660 -26.89 29.95 -11.49
CA ASN A 660 -28.33 30.15 -11.72
C ASN A 660 -29.10 30.47 -10.43
N ARG A 661 -28.64 29.97 -9.27
CA ARG A 661 -29.17 30.36 -7.94
C ARG A 661 -28.78 31.79 -7.56
N ILE A 662 -27.54 32.20 -7.80
CA ILE A 662 -27.09 33.57 -7.56
C ILE A 662 -27.85 34.54 -8.45
N GLN A 663 -28.06 34.20 -9.73
CA GLN A 663 -28.79 35.03 -10.68
C GLN A 663 -30.28 35.17 -10.30
N THR A 664 -30.95 34.10 -9.88
CA THR A 664 -32.33 34.20 -9.36
C THR A 664 -32.41 34.93 -8.01
N GLN A 665 -31.37 34.88 -7.16
CA GLN A 665 -31.30 35.73 -5.96
C GLN A 665 -31.12 37.21 -6.31
N ILE A 666 -30.29 37.53 -7.31
CA ILE A 666 -30.11 38.89 -7.83
C ILE A 666 -31.43 39.42 -8.42
N ASP A 667 -32.15 38.62 -9.21
CA ASP A 667 -33.46 39.00 -9.75
C ASP A 667 -34.51 39.25 -8.65
N VAL A 668 -34.50 38.46 -7.58
CA VAL A 668 -35.36 38.70 -6.39
C VAL A 668 -34.96 40.01 -5.69
N ILE A 669 -33.66 40.27 -5.50
CA ILE A 669 -33.18 41.53 -4.89
C ILE A 669 -33.57 42.73 -5.76
N ASN A 670 -33.38 42.65 -7.08
CA ASN A 670 -33.78 43.68 -8.04
C ASN A 670 -35.31 43.91 -8.04
N THR A 671 -36.10 42.84 -7.90
CA THR A 671 -37.57 42.93 -7.78
C THR A 671 -37.98 43.64 -6.48
N PHE A 672 -37.30 43.38 -5.36
CA PHE A 672 -37.53 44.10 -4.11
C PHE A 672 -37.11 45.57 -4.18
N GLN A 673 -35.98 45.88 -4.84
CA GLN A 673 -35.50 47.26 -5.02
C GLN A 673 -36.38 48.08 -5.97
N THR A 674 -37.05 47.45 -6.94
CA THR A 674 -37.95 48.11 -7.91
C THR A 674 -39.41 48.14 -7.47
N GLY A 675 -39.78 47.54 -6.34
CA GLY A 675 -41.11 47.64 -5.73
C GLY A 675 -42.24 46.95 -6.51
N ALA A 676 -41.92 46.07 -7.46
CA ALA A 676 -42.91 45.43 -8.33
C ALA A 676 -43.74 44.34 -7.60
N SER A 677 -45.06 44.32 -7.82
CA SER A 677 -45.96 43.40 -7.14
C SER A 677 -45.83 41.95 -7.63
N PHE A 678 -45.81 41.00 -6.68
CA PHE A 678 -45.48 39.57 -6.85
C PHE A 678 -46.37 38.76 -7.82
N LYS A 679 -47.46 39.34 -8.37
CA LYS A 679 -48.45 38.62 -9.19
C LYS A 679 -47.98 38.21 -10.60
N GLY A 680 -46.84 38.72 -11.08
CA GLY A 680 -46.37 38.42 -12.45
C GLY A 680 -45.73 37.05 -12.66
N VAL A 681 -45.08 36.48 -11.63
CA VAL A 681 -44.10 35.39 -11.82
C VAL A 681 -44.75 34.02 -12.04
N LEU A 682 -45.90 33.75 -11.42
CA LEU A 682 -46.53 32.41 -11.40
C LEU A 682 -47.13 31.96 -12.75
N ARG A 683 -47.22 32.82 -13.77
CA ARG A 683 -47.95 32.50 -15.02
C ARG A 683 -47.09 31.92 -16.16
N ARG A 684 -45.85 31.47 -15.88
CA ARG A 684 -44.94 30.87 -16.89
C ARG A 684 -44.60 29.39 -16.69
N GLN A 685 -45.02 28.75 -15.60
CA GLN A 685 -44.90 27.29 -15.42
C GLN A 685 -46.20 26.58 -15.78
N ASN A 686 -46.48 26.44 -17.08
CA ASN A 686 -47.34 25.37 -17.64
C ASN A 686 -47.39 25.43 -19.19
N MET A 687 -46.32 24.99 -19.84
CA MET A 687 -46.39 24.29 -21.14
C MET A 687 -45.29 23.22 -21.15
N GLY A 688 -45.66 21.98 -21.44
CA GLY A 688 -44.73 20.89 -21.65
C GLY A 688 -44.38 20.71 -23.13
N GLN A 689 -43.32 19.95 -23.38
CA GLN A 689 -43.02 19.18 -24.60
C GLN A 689 -43.76 19.60 -25.90
N HIS A 690 -43.14 20.48 -26.69
CA HIS A 690 -43.07 20.31 -28.15
C HIS A 690 -41.97 21.24 -28.69
N LEU A 691 -40.97 20.67 -29.36
CA LEU A 691 -39.89 21.42 -30.03
C LEU A 691 -39.86 21.01 -31.50
N ASP A 692 -40.78 21.60 -32.26
CA ASP A 692 -40.93 21.38 -33.69
C ASP A 692 -39.74 21.96 -34.47
N VAL A 693 -39.18 21.17 -35.39
CA VAL A 693 -38.13 21.65 -36.30
C VAL A 693 -38.77 22.49 -37.41
N LYS A 694 -38.42 23.78 -37.49
CA LYS A 694 -38.71 24.63 -38.66
C LYS A 694 -37.46 25.37 -39.15
N LEU A 695 -37.16 25.19 -40.43
CA LEU A 695 -36.09 25.85 -41.19
C LEU A 695 -36.52 27.26 -41.66
N VAL A 696 -35.67 27.85 -42.53
CA VAL A 696 -35.94 28.94 -43.50
C VAL A 696 -35.56 30.35 -43.01
N PRO A 697 -34.76 31.16 -43.76
CA PRO A 697 -33.82 30.83 -44.86
C PRO A 697 -32.45 31.58 -44.76
N SER A 698 -31.62 31.45 -45.81
CA SER A 698 -30.35 32.19 -46.00
C SER A 698 -30.19 32.75 -47.42
N SER A 699 -29.87 34.05 -47.56
CA SER A 699 -29.21 34.71 -48.72
C SER A 699 -29.04 36.24 -48.43
N SER A 700 -28.23 37.09 -49.10
CA SER A 700 -27.39 36.96 -50.32
C SER A 700 -26.31 38.09 -50.42
N TYR A 701 -25.15 37.80 -51.08
CA TYR A 701 -24.20 38.72 -51.80
C TYR A 701 -23.50 39.90 -51.02
N VAL A 702 -22.43 40.60 -51.47
CA VAL A 702 -21.76 40.82 -52.80
C VAL A 702 -20.20 40.98 -52.69
N ALA A 703 -19.44 40.32 -53.59
CA ALA A 703 -18.15 40.64 -54.29
C ALA A 703 -16.96 41.50 -53.69
N VAL A 704 -15.95 41.82 -54.54
CA VAL A 704 -14.50 42.01 -54.21
C VAL A 704 -13.74 43.00 -55.15
N ALA A 705 -12.60 43.57 -54.68
CA ALA A 705 -11.50 44.28 -55.41
C ALA A 705 -11.73 45.76 -55.87
N PRO A 706 -10.69 46.59 -56.20
CA PRO A 706 -9.28 46.26 -56.59
C PRO A 706 -8.12 47.10 -55.93
N VAL A 707 -6.94 47.14 -56.57
CA VAL A 707 -5.55 47.32 -56.04
C VAL A 707 -4.86 48.65 -56.41
N LYS A 708 -3.99 49.19 -55.51
CA LYS A 708 -2.63 49.84 -55.73
C LYS A 708 -2.11 50.48 -54.42
N SER A 709 -0.81 50.68 -54.14
CA SER A 709 0.46 50.43 -54.86
C SER A 709 1.67 50.20 -53.89
N SER A 710 2.76 49.62 -54.41
CA SER A 710 4.06 49.31 -53.76
C SER A 710 5.09 50.47 -53.96
N PRO A 711 6.41 50.39 -53.61
CA PRO A 711 7.28 49.29 -53.10
C PRO A 711 8.02 49.68 -51.76
N THR A 712 9.08 49.05 -51.22
CA THR A 712 10.09 48.00 -51.63
C THR A 712 10.50 47.20 -50.33
N THR A 713 11.56 46.40 -50.11
CA THR A 713 12.86 46.12 -50.79
C THR A 713 13.41 44.71 -50.43
N SER A 714 14.22 44.13 -51.33
CA SER A 714 15.37 43.19 -51.14
C SER A 714 15.40 42.11 -50.01
N VAL A 715 15.42 40.85 -50.46
CA VAL A 715 16.05 39.65 -49.82
C VAL A 715 17.36 39.30 -50.59
N PRO A 716 18.24 38.31 -50.25
CA PRO A 716 18.00 36.84 -50.25
C PRO A 716 18.55 36.11 -48.98
N ALA A 717 18.26 34.86 -48.60
CA ALA A 717 17.70 33.63 -49.23
C ALA A 717 18.67 32.67 -49.96
N VAL A 718 18.89 31.47 -49.41
CA VAL A 718 19.22 30.20 -50.11
C VAL A 718 18.66 29.01 -49.31
N SER A 719 18.21 27.95 -49.99
CA SER A 719 17.72 26.68 -49.43
C SER A 719 18.34 25.47 -50.15
N SER A 720 18.40 24.30 -49.52
CA SER A 720 18.84 23.04 -50.17
C SER A 720 18.27 21.78 -49.46
N PRO A 721 18.16 20.61 -50.13
CA PRO A 721 17.23 19.53 -49.74
C PRO A 721 17.90 18.21 -49.27
N PRO A 722 17.12 17.19 -48.84
CA PRO A 722 17.64 15.90 -48.36
C PRO A 722 17.52 14.72 -49.36
N MET A 723 18.50 13.81 -49.37
CA MET A 723 18.36 12.36 -49.65
C MET A 723 19.72 11.63 -49.54
N GLY A 724 19.72 10.31 -49.21
CA GLY A 724 20.93 9.47 -49.32
C GLY A 724 20.90 8.16 -48.51
N ASN A 725 20.94 7.00 -49.21
CA ASN A 725 21.17 5.67 -48.61
C ASN A 725 22.67 5.34 -48.55
N GLN A 726 23.11 4.52 -47.58
CA GLN A 726 24.08 3.43 -47.81
C GLN A 726 24.12 2.41 -46.64
N SER A 727 24.92 1.35 -46.78
CA SER A 727 24.69 0.05 -46.13
C SER A 727 25.96 -0.71 -45.69
N GLY A 728 25.84 -1.53 -44.63
CA GLY A 728 26.81 -2.56 -44.21
C GLY A 728 27.64 -2.20 -42.95
N GLN A 729 28.32 -3.11 -42.25
CA GLN A 729 28.20 -4.58 -42.11
C GLN A 729 29.12 -5.03 -40.92
N SER A 730 28.91 -6.23 -40.33
CA SER A 730 29.87 -7.03 -39.48
C SER A 730 30.66 -6.33 -38.32
N VAL A 731 30.42 -6.63 -37.03
CA VAL A 731 30.95 -7.80 -36.25
C VAL A 731 32.44 -8.07 -36.58
N PRO A 732 33.40 -7.98 -35.62
CA PRO A 732 33.40 -8.70 -34.33
C PRO A 732 32.65 -8.05 -33.16
#